data_AF-A0A935APU5-F1
#
_entry.id   AF-A0A935APU5-F1
#
_cell.length_a   1.000
_cell.length_b   1.000
_cell.length_c   1.000
_cell.angle_alpha   90.00
_cell.angle_beta   90.00
_cell.angle_gamma   90.00
#
_symmetry.space_group_name_H-M   'P 1'
#
loop_
_entity.id
_entity.type
_entity.pdbx_description
1 polymer ?
#
loop_
_entity_poly.entity_id
_entity_poly.type
_entity_poly.pdbx_seq_one_letter_code
_entity_poly.pdbx_strand_id
1 'polypeptide(L)'
;MTVDLMTDTSTTPSSIRTGNTDASERFDERVDVDVLRYSRVWEDERLLIEGLSPGPDDDALSIASAGENVFALLATDVRSVTALDVSPAQLAVVDLHRAAIDRLDAARHAVLVGHRTPGSETRAELYSRVERDLDPASRRWFEQHPRAIEDGLANGGRLERYFAAFQHRSEALMTAVVRDRVLSLDAAAIAAGEGRALAAELAANDAFTSWFRDWFGRQQMERHGRDAEQMRHVVADVGEAFLGRFLEHIACVPGRDNPYLSRFVTGSDGPAAESLTLCDPARRSRLRERLDRLRIVQSDLGEALTDTAASTWSIVNCSDLFEYLSDTASQSLFTLLADRIRPGGRVAWWNLLVHREPAGPSAGRLAPSPAAAGLPADRMWFYGSFHVRVLAPAALGAGSDRGEPRVPGKGDHSEAARKERLAWAASFTGADLSAIDERPLDGPSLVGNLENHVGAVSVPIGLAGPLLFDGNTVSGWRVAPMATTEGALVASTSRGATALSRAGGVRTCVIGQRMMRVPYFEFDDAVAARRFTEWLPLHREALSAVIREVSAHAQLVDLTTVQVGRQVHVSFVYETADAAGQNMTTATTWHALQWLEAPLAAAGLVPRHVQIEATYSGDKRVSFANLLGGRGTRVVAEAVIPADVIRHVLKVEPSRLLAGYHATVSSGVMAGEVGHTANAANAVAAIFLATGQDVACVHESSLGFLTIEADGDDIYASMTLPSLAIGSIGGGTHLRDQQACLALAHCDGPGGSERLAELIAGFALGLDLSLTAALTTNQFASAHERLGRNRPVAFLRRDELDGARLVEIANQLGAPDGARIVSASFHPETLGPGIITELGTRMRRRKHVGIDVAELVDEHGRAFPALVKAKALDGEVLTALGALAALLGPDLALSWRVNEAHLGFIGLHTRELGLAQFAHPALDAVRPRLFGTWDDPVREIAVLVTEFVTDVRLRDRADDAGAWTGDDIDVALRGIAGVHAAFLDDADRFAAADWFGPIPTVDDHVGAAAMYRDVVAHAAIEYPDWFGPERCGRWARLIETHGASRRRAERRPHTLVHHDFNTRNAALRRPTAEHPDERLVAWDWELATVDIAHRDVAEFLAFALTPGATASQVEQHIDVHRRAMEAGLGRPLDPDDVAQDYRDGLHTFAATRLLQYVMAHEAREFLFLGRVIDTTSRLCELAGLFDEAIDVREGPADAGRAAEHR
;
A
#
# COMPACT_ATOMS: atom_id res chain seq x y z
N MET A 1 -13.61 -13.02 47.26
CA MET A 1 -13.51 -11.66 47.82
C MET A 1 -13.55 -10.71 46.65
N THR A 2 -14.57 -9.86 46.65
CA THR A 2 -14.76 -8.58 45.96
C THR A 2 -14.29 -8.43 44.51
N VAL A 3 -15.31 -8.34 43.64
CA VAL A 3 -15.32 -7.84 42.27
C VAL A 3 -14.81 -6.40 42.24
N ASP A 4 -13.92 -6.07 41.29
CA ASP A 4 -13.74 -4.70 40.81
C ASP A 4 -13.69 -4.70 39.28
N LEU A 5 -14.67 -4.03 38.70
CA LEU A 5 -14.87 -3.76 37.28
C LEU A 5 -14.04 -2.51 36.92
N MET A 6 -12.96 -2.68 36.17
CA MET A 6 -12.35 -1.58 35.41
C MET A 6 -12.59 -1.80 33.92
N THR A 7 -13.53 -1.01 33.39
CA THR A 7 -13.73 -0.77 31.97
C THR A 7 -12.55 0.03 31.43
N ASP A 8 -11.64 -0.61 30.70
CA ASP A 8 -10.65 0.08 29.87
C ASP A 8 -11.19 0.21 28.44
N THR A 9 -11.83 1.34 28.17
CA THR A 9 -12.19 1.79 26.81
C THR A 9 -11.07 2.71 26.32
N SER A 10 -10.00 2.13 25.78
CA SER A 10 -8.98 2.88 25.03
C SER A 10 -8.27 2.01 23.97
N THR A 11 -9.06 1.41 23.08
CA THR A 11 -8.54 0.89 21.80
C THR A 11 -8.82 1.93 20.71
N THR A 12 -7.82 2.74 20.40
CA THR A 12 -7.80 3.55 19.18
C THR A 12 -7.63 2.58 17.99
N PRO A 13 -8.53 2.56 16.99
CA PRO A 13 -8.34 1.73 15.80
C PRO A 13 -7.18 2.29 14.98
N SER A 14 -6.18 1.46 14.67
CA SER A 14 -5.19 1.80 13.64
C SER A 14 -5.93 1.90 12.30
N SER A 15 -5.94 3.10 11.73
CA SER A 15 -6.67 3.39 10.50
C SER A 15 -6.05 2.64 9.31
N ILE A 16 -6.94 2.01 8.55
CA ILE A 16 -6.71 1.40 7.25
C ILE A 16 -6.37 2.55 6.28
N ARG A 17 -5.10 2.70 5.89
CA ARG A 17 -4.66 3.73 4.94
C ARG A 17 -4.81 3.20 3.51
N THR A 18 -5.84 3.65 2.80
CA THR A 18 -6.06 3.38 1.37
C THR A 18 -5.49 4.49 0.50
N GLY A 19 -4.70 4.11 -0.51
CA GLY A 19 -3.98 5.05 -1.37
C GLY A 19 -4.80 5.68 -2.48
N ASN A 20 -4.32 6.83 -2.96
CA ASN A 20 -4.11 7.10 -4.39
C ASN A 20 -3.30 8.39 -4.65
N THR A 21 -2.41 8.79 -3.75
CA THR A 21 -1.52 9.94 -3.91
C THR A 21 -0.08 9.47 -3.80
N ASP A 22 0.73 9.85 -4.77
CA ASP A 22 2.18 9.62 -4.77
C ASP A 22 2.76 10.16 -3.46
N ALA A 23 3.56 9.37 -2.73
CA ALA A 23 4.20 9.84 -1.50
C ALA A 23 5.07 11.08 -1.78
N SER A 24 5.61 11.19 -3.00
CA SER A 24 6.36 12.37 -3.44
C SER A 24 5.53 13.65 -3.60
N GLU A 25 4.20 13.60 -3.42
CA GLU A 25 3.25 14.72 -3.49
C GLU A 25 2.68 15.11 -2.11
N ARG A 26 2.87 14.29 -1.06
CA ARG A 26 2.35 14.54 0.29
C ARG A 26 3.10 15.68 0.97
N PHE A 27 2.38 16.75 1.30
CA PHE A 27 2.98 17.94 1.91
C PHE A 27 3.49 17.65 3.33
N ASP A 28 2.73 16.90 4.13
CA ASP A 28 3.04 16.55 5.52
C ASP A 28 4.30 15.70 5.71
N GLU A 29 4.74 15.00 4.67
CA GLU A 29 5.97 14.20 4.70
C GLU A 29 7.23 15.02 4.39
N ARG A 30 7.07 16.26 3.90
CA ARG A 30 8.17 17.12 3.42
C ARG A 30 8.43 18.34 4.28
N VAL A 31 7.52 18.66 5.19
CA VAL A 31 7.62 19.87 6.02
C VAL A 31 7.29 19.55 7.47
N ASP A 32 7.89 20.30 8.39
CA ASP A 32 7.61 20.15 9.82
C ASP A 32 6.17 20.59 10.14
N VAL A 33 5.26 19.63 10.35
CA VAL A 33 3.84 19.88 10.59
C VAL A 33 3.54 20.46 11.98
N ASP A 34 4.50 20.48 12.91
CA ASP A 34 4.37 21.08 14.24
C ASP A 34 4.63 22.59 14.23
N VAL A 35 5.15 23.14 13.13
CA VAL A 35 5.36 24.59 12.96
C VAL A 35 4.05 25.30 12.61
N LEU A 36 3.69 26.30 13.41
CA LEU A 36 2.59 27.22 13.11
C LEU A 36 2.96 28.12 11.92
N ARG A 37 2.47 27.75 10.73
CA ARG A 37 2.75 28.46 9.46
C ARG A 37 1.98 29.76 9.34
N TYR A 38 0.70 29.68 9.66
CA TYR A 38 -0.25 30.78 9.61
C TYR A 38 -0.99 30.78 10.93
N SER A 39 -1.12 31.92 11.54
CA SER A 39 -1.88 32.05 12.78
C SER A 39 -3.22 32.76 12.59
N ARG A 40 -3.54 33.04 11.33
CA ARG A 40 -4.83 33.46 10.83
C ARG A 40 -5.00 33.02 9.37
N VAL A 41 -6.24 32.88 8.92
CA VAL A 41 -6.55 32.68 7.50
C VAL A 41 -6.49 34.03 6.78
N TRP A 42 -5.62 34.11 5.77
CA TRP A 42 -5.45 35.28 4.92
C TRP A 42 -6.31 35.21 3.65
N GLU A 43 -7.56 34.75 3.78
CA GLU A 43 -8.54 34.62 2.69
C GLU A 43 -9.80 35.39 3.06
N ASP A 44 -10.43 36.10 2.11
CA ASP A 44 -11.64 36.88 2.39
C ASP A 44 -12.85 35.97 2.61
N GLU A 45 -13.26 35.83 3.87
CA GLU A 45 -14.41 35.01 4.28
C GLU A 45 -15.71 35.38 3.53
N ARG A 46 -15.86 36.61 3.04
CA ARG A 46 -17.05 37.02 2.27
C ARG A 46 -17.12 36.30 0.93
N LEU A 47 -16.00 36.15 0.22
CA LEU A 47 -15.97 35.45 -1.05
C LEU A 47 -16.33 33.99 -0.88
N LEU A 48 -15.83 33.37 0.20
CA LEU A 48 -16.16 32.00 0.54
C LEU A 48 -17.65 31.83 0.76
N ILE A 49 -18.25 32.65 1.63
CA ILE A 49 -19.66 32.54 2.00
C ILE A 49 -20.60 32.91 0.86
N GLU A 50 -20.34 34.01 0.14
CA GLU A 50 -21.18 34.41 -1.00
C GLU A 50 -21.03 33.40 -2.16
N GLY A 51 -19.81 32.94 -2.41
CA GLY A 51 -19.50 31.99 -3.48
C GLY A 51 -20.12 30.60 -3.27
N LEU A 52 -19.99 30.05 -2.05
CA LEU A 52 -20.53 28.74 -1.71
C LEU A 52 -22.02 28.79 -1.33
N SER A 53 -22.53 29.93 -0.90
CA SER A 53 -23.92 30.12 -0.45
C SER A 53 -24.44 28.98 0.46
N PRO A 54 -23.84 28.75 1.65
CA PRO A 54 -24.17 27.61 2.49
C PRO A 54 -25.60 27.68 3.05
N GLY A 55 -26.31 26.54 3.03
CA GLY A 55 -27.68 26.40 3.53
C GLY A 55 -27.85 25.29 4.57
N PRO A 56 -29.07 25.13 5.14
CA PRO A 56 -29.35 24.21 6.24
C PRO A 56 -29.22 22.71 5.93
N ASP A 57 -29.15 22.36 4.65
CA ASP A 57 -28.97 20.97 4.19
C ASP A 57 -27.51 20.65 3.85
N ASP A 58 -26.60 21.60 4.08
CA ASP A 58 -25.21 21.47 3.65
C ASP A 58 -24.28 20.91 4.72
N ASP A 59 -23.49 19.91 4.35
CA ASP A 59 -22.32 19.47 5.11
C ASP A 59 -21.05 19.98 4.44
N ALA A 60 -20.29 20.79 5.16
CA ALA A 60 -19.09 21.42 4.67
C ALA A 60 -17.84 20.70 5.15
N LEU A 61 -16.93 20.44 4.21
CA LEU A 61 -15.55 20.03 4.48
C LEU A 61 -14.64 21.22 4.19
N SER A 62 -13.80 21.63 5.15
CA SER A 62 -12.93 22.80 4.98
C SER A 62 -11.54 22.51 5.47
N ILE A 63 -10.53 22.87 4.67
CA ILE A 63 -9.17 23.00 5.18
C ILE A 63 -9.19 24.01 6.32
N ALA A 64 -8.59 23.63 7.46
CA ALA A 64 -8.71 24.36 8.70
C ALA A 64 -7.81 25.60 8.66
N SER A 65 -6.53 25.43 8.32
CA SER A 65 -5.53 26.49 8.50
C SER A 65 -5.67 27.04 9.93
N ALA A 66 -5.79 28.35 10.13
CA ALA A 66 -6.04 28.91 11.46
C ALA A 66 -7.54 28.93 11.90
N GLY A 67 -8.47 28.51 11.04
CA GLY A 67 -9.87 28.25 11.38
C GLY A 67 -10.88 29.34 11.05
N GLU A 68 -10.51 30.55 10.62
CA GLU A 68 -11.50 31.61 10.37
C GLU A 68 -12.50 31.25 9.28
N ASN A 69 -12.08 30.59 8.20
CA ASN A 69 -12.99 30.12 7.16
C ASN A 69 -13.94 29.01 7.65
N VAL A 70 -13.46 28.14 8.54
CA VAL A 70 -14.29 27.13 9.23
C VAL A 70 -15.39 27.82 10.05
N PHE A 71 -15.02 28.83 10.85
CA PHE A 71 -15.99 29.56 11.66
C PHE A 71 -16.90 30.46 10.79
N ALA A 72 -16.41 31.03 9.70
CA ALA A 72 -17.24 31.76 8.75
C ALA A 72 -18.36 30.85 8.20
N LEU A 73 -18.01 29.62 7.79
CA LEU A 73 -18.99 28.62 7.35
C LEU A 73 -19.95 28.24 8.49
N LEU A 74 -19.44 27.99 9.69
CA LEU A 74 -20.24 27.60 10.85
C LEU A 74 -21.22 28.70 11.33
N ALA A 75 -20.90 29.97 11.08
CA ALA A 75 -21.76 31.11 11.41
C ALA A 75 -22.96 31.25 10.44
N THR A 76 -22.95 30.51 9.32
CA THR A 76 -24.10 30.34 8.41
C THR A 76 -25.00 29.20 8.86
N ASP A 77 -26.13 28.99 8.18
CA ASP A 77 -27.11 27.96 8.54
C ASP A 77 -26.69 26.52 8.22
N VAL A 78 -25.45 26.30 7.76
CA VAL A 78 -24.85 24.98 7.46
C VAL A 78 -25.17 23.91 8.52
N ARG A 79 -25.44 22.68 8.05
CA ARG A 79 -25.78 21.54 8.92
C ARG A 79 -24.60 21.11 9.76
N SER A 80 -23.42 20.98 9.13
CA SER A 80 -22.18 20.63 9.81
C SER A 80 -20.96 21.21 9.11
N VAL A 81 -19.89 21.43 9.88
CA VAL A 81 -18.58 21.81 9.33
C VAL A 81 -17.53 20.86 9.90
N THR A 82 -16.79 20.20 9.02
CA THR A 82 -15.61 19.43 9.37
C THR A 82 -14.36 20.22 8.98
N ALA A 83 -13.61 20.66 9.98
CA ALA A 83 -12.31 21.30 9.84
C ALA A 83 -11.23 20.21 9.76
N LEU A 84 -10.44 20.23 8.69
CA LEU A 84 -9.34 19.28 8.50
C LEU A 84 -8.02 19.99 8.23
N ASP A 85 -6.94 19.46 8.78
CA ASP A 85 -5.60 19.90 8.43
C ASP A 85 -4.63 18.74 8.68
N VAL A 86 -3.54 18.72 7.92
CA VAL A 86 -2.45 17.78 8.19
C VAL A 86 -1.59 18.25 9.37
N SER A 87 -1.61 19.56 9.66
CA SER A 87 -0.81 20.18 10.72
C SER A 87 -1.54 20.16 12.07
N PRO A 88 -1.03 19.43 13.08
CA PRO A 88 -1.58 19.48 14.43
C PRO A 88 -1.46 20.89 15.05
N ALA A 89 -0.44 21.67 14.68
CA ALA A 89 -0.29 23.06 15.13
C ALA A 89 -1.44 23.97 14.65
N GLN A 90 -1.90 23.78 13.41
CA GLN A 90 -3.04 24.51 12.85
C GLN A 90 -4.35 24.09 13.53
N LEU A 91 -4.55 22.79 13.74
CA LEU A 91 -5.73 22.28 14.46
C LEU A 91 -5.78 22.74 15.92
N ALA A 92 -4.63 22.88 16.59
CA ALA A 92 -4.57 23.43 17.94
C ALA A 92 -5.11 24.88 18.01
N VAL A 93 -4.85 25.70 16.99
CA VAL A 93 -5.40 27.06 16.89
C VAL A 93 -6.92 27.03 16.69
N VAL A 94 -7.43 26.16 15.82
CA VAL A 94 -8.88 25.98 15.61
C VAL A 94 -9.58 25.56 16.90
N ASP A 95 -8.98 24.63 17.64
CA ASP A 95 -9.51 24.17 18.93
C ASP A 95 -9.47 25.26 20.02
N LEU A 96 -8.44 26.10 20.02
CA LEU A 96 -8.39 27.28 20.90
C LEU A 96 -9.50 28.28 20.58
N HIS A 97 -9.74 28.56 19.30
CA HIS A 97 -10.87 29.41 18.90
C HIS A 97 -12.20 28.81 19.34
N ARG A 98 -12.42 27.50 19.15
CA ARG A 98 -13.63 26.80 19.60
C ARG A 98 -13.83 26.99 21.12
N ALA A 99 -12.82 26.70 21.93
CA ALA A 99 -12.90 26.85 23.39
C ALA A 99 -13.11 28.32 23.81
N ALA A 100 -12.46 29.26 23.12
CA ALA A 100 -12.64 30.68 23.40
C ALA A 100 -14.01 31.22 22.97
N ILE A 101 -14.63 30.70 21.91
CA ILE A 101 -16.01 31.04 21.53
C ILE A 101 -16.98 30.63 22.62
N ASP A 102 -16.81 29.42 23.16
CA ASP A 102 -17.65 28.90 24.24
C ASP A 102 -17.52 29.75 25.51
N ARG A 103 -16.28 29.98 25.97
CA ARG A 103 -16.03 30.56 27.30
C ARG A 103 -15.84 32.07 27.36
N LEU A 104 -15.42 32.72 26.27
CA LEU A 104 -15.04 34.14 26.25
C LEU A 104 -15.99 34.99 25.39
N ASP A 105 -16.25 36.22 25.82
CA ASP A 105 -16.88 37.23 24.97
C ASP A 105 -15.95 37.66 23.80
N ALA A 106 -16.52 38.38 22.83
CA ALA A 106 -15.82 38.79 21.61
C ALA A 106 -14.57 39.62 21.91
N ALA A 107 -14.64 40.52 22.89
CA ALA A 107 -13.54 41.42 23.24
C ALA A 107 -12.38 40.66 23.88
N ARG A 108 -12.67 39.74 24.81
CA ARG A 108 -11.66 38.90 25.45
C ARG A 108 -11.02 37.91 24.48
N HIS A 109 -11.79 37.31 23.60
CA HIS A 109 -11.24 36.45 22.55
C HIS A 109 -10.30 37.22 21.61
N ALA A 110 -10.70 38.43 21.20
CA ALA A 110 -9.85 39.31 20.40
C ALA A 110 -8.53 39.67 21.13
N VAL A 111 -8.55 39.81 22.45
CA VAL A 111 -7.32 40.01 23.25
C VAL A 111 -6.46 38.74 23.29
N LEU A 112 -7.05 37.57 23.57
CA LEU A 112 -6.37 36.28 23.64
C LEU A 112 -5.62 35.97 22.33
N VAL A 113 -6.32 36.11 21.21
CA VAL A 113 -5.76 35.85 19.88
C VAL A 113 -4.83 36.98 19.44
N GLY A 114 -4.93 38.19 20.00
CA GLY A 114 -4.02 39.29 19.66
C GLY A 114 -4.52 40.21 18.53
N HIS A 115 -5.83 40.25 18.28
CA HIS A 115 -6.49 41.31 17.51
C HIS A 115 -6.61 42.62 18.30
N ARG A 116 -6.59 42.55 19.64
CA ARG A 116 -6.60 43.72 20.54
C ARG A 116 -5.48 43.63 21.56
N THR A 117 -4.98 44.77 22.00
CA THR A 117 -3.99 44.86 23.07
C THR A 117 -4.62 44.48 24.41
N PRO A 118 -3.92 43.73 25.29
CA PRO A 118 -4.42 43.42 26.62
C PRO A 118 -4.72 44.68 27.44
N GLY A 119 -5.85 44.68 28.14
CA GLY A 119 -6.24 45.71 29.10
C GLY A 119 -5.77 45.33 30.51
N SER A 120 -6.71 45.20 31.45
CA SER A 120 -6.43 44.72 32.80
C SER A 120 -6.22 43.21 32.91
N GLU A 121 -6.73 42.43 31.95
CA GLU A 121 -6.59 40.96 31.89
C GLU A 121 -5.50 40.58 30.87
N THR A 122 -4.58 39.73 31.28
CA THR A 122 -3.48 39.22 30.45
C THR A 122 -3.92 38.06 29.56
N ARG A 123 -3.19 37.79 28.48
CA ARG A 123 -3.49 36.64 27.60
C ARG A 123 -3.36 35.30 28.31
N ALA A 124 -2.39 35.16 29.21
CA ALA A 124 -2.23 33.97 30.04
C ALA A 124 -3.45 33.73 30.97
N GLU A 125 -3.98 34.80 31.58
CA GLU A 125 -5.21 34.71 32.39
C GLU A 125 -6.42 34.32 31.55
N LEU A 126 -6.51 34.78 30.30
CA LEU A 126 -7.59 34.38 29.39
C LEU A 126 -7.43 32.93 28.90
N TYR A 127 -6.19 32.49 28.62
CA TYR A 127 -5.89 31.11 28.22
C TYR A 127 -6.21 30.10 29.33
N SER A 128 -5.87 30.40 30.59
CA SER A 128 -6.19 29.52 31.73
C SER A 128 -7.68 29.28 31.95
N ARG A 129 -8.56 30.11 31.37
CA ARG A 129 -10.02 29.92 31.40
C ARG A 129 -10.53 28.94 30.35
N VAL A 130 -9.74 28.65 29.32
CA VAL A 130 -10.11 27.81 28.17
C VAL A 130 -9.26 26.55 28.05
N GLU A 131 -8.06 26.52 28.65
CA GLU A 131 -7.10 25.40 28.54
C GLU A 131 -7.66 24.02 28.91
N ARG A 132 -8.69 23.99 29.77
CA ARG A 132 -9.32 22.76 30.24
C ARG A 132 -10.33 22.19 29.26
N ASP A 133 -10.80 23.02 28.33
CA ASP A 133 -11.77 22.62 27.32
C ASP A 133 -11.09 22.24 26.01
N LEU A 134 -9.77 22.47 25.87
CA LEU A 134 -8.99 22.02 24.73
C LEU A 134 -8.87 20.50 24.71
N ASP A 135 -8.75 19.93 23.52
CA ASP A 135 -8.30 18.57 23.33
C ASP A 135 -6.91 18.37 23.97
N PRO A 136 -6.62 17.21 24.60
CA PRO A 136 -5.32 16.96 25.22
C PRO A 136 -4.11 17.17 24.29
N ALA A 137 -4.25 16.92 22.98
CA ALA A 137 -3.17 17.17 22.02
C ALA A 137 -2.95 18.68 21.80
N SER A 138 -4.02 19.44 21.57
CA SER A 138 -3.99 20.90 21.42
C SER A 138 -3.39 21.58 22.66
N ARG A 139 -3.82 21.15 23.85
CA ARG A 139 -3.30 21.66 25.12
C ARG A 139 -1.80 21.44 25.25
N ARG A 140 -1.33 20.22 24.96
CA ARG A 140 0.09 19.85 25.02
C ARG A 140 0.92 20.71 24.07
N TRP A 141 0.39 20.99 22.87
CA TRP A 141 1.07 21.85 21.91
C TRP A 141 1.28 23.27 22.47
N PHE A 142 0.26 23.88 23.08
CA PHE A 142 0.39 25.20 23.70
C PHE A 142 1.28 25.21 24.95
N GLU A 143 1.32 24.12 25.71
CA GLU A 143 2.27 23.97 26.85
C GLU A 143 3.73 23.95 26.37
N GLN A 144 3.99 23.37 25.20
CA GLN A 144 5.31 23.38 24.55
C GLN A 144 5.64 24.71 23.87
N HIS A 145 4.61 25.50 23.52
CA HIS A 145 4.73 26.77 22.81
C HIS A 145 4.09 27.95 23.56
N PRO A 146 4.50 28.25 24.81
CA PRO A 146 3.84 29.27 25.65
C PRO A 146 3.85 30.67 25.03
N ARG A 147 4.89 30.98 24.24
CA ARG A 147 4.99 32.25 23.51
C ARG A 147 3.87 32.48 22.51
N ALA A 148 3.26 31.42 21.97
CA ALA A 148 2.12 31.55 21.06
C ALA A 148 0.93 32.25 21.73
N ILE A 149 0.74 32.05 23.03
CA ILE A 149 -0.28 32.73 23.84
C ILE A 149 0.19 34.09 24.32
N GLU A 150 1.43 34.20 24.80
CA GLU A 150 2.00 35.46 25.34
C GLU A 150 2.04 36.56 24.28
N ASP A 151 2.60 36.24 23.11
CA ASP A 151 2.77 37.19 22.01
C ASP A 151 1.44 37.50 21.30
N GLY A 152 0.45 36.62 21.46
CA GLY A 152 -0.84 36.65 20.80
C GLY A 152 -0.77 35.98 19.43
N LEU A 153 -1.65 35.00 19.21
CA LEU A 153 -1.63 34.16 18.02
C LEU A 153 -1.60 34.94 16.71
N ALA A 154 -2.35 36.02 16.55
CA ALA A 154 -2.49 36.78 15.32
C ALA A 154 -1.18 37.32 14.70
N ASN A 155 -0.05 37.26 15.43
CA ASN A 155 1.28 37.59 14.93
C ASN A 155 2.29 36.43 15.02
N GLY A 156 1.86 35.26 15.49
CA GLY A 156 2.71 34.13 15.87
C GLY A 156 3.08 33.18 14.73
N GLY A 157 2.35 33.16 13.61
CA GLY A 157 2.68 32.30 12.48
C GLY A 157 3.88 32.80 11.68
N ARG A 158 4.47 31.91 10.87
CA ARG A 158 5.64 32.22 10.02
C ARG A 158 5.37 33.41 9.10
N LEU A 159 4.21 33.44 8.44
CA LEU A 159 3.85 34.53 7.52
C LEU A 159 3.61 35.84 8.27
N GLU A 160 2.92 35.80 9.41
CA GLU A 160 2.61 36.99 10.19
C GLU A 160 3.86 37.63 10.79
N ARG A 161 4.81 36.82 11.29
CA ARG A 161 6.13 37.33 11.74
C ARG A 161 6.90 38.01 10.61
N TYR A 162 6.80 37.49 9.39
CA TYR A 162 7.41 38.08 8.21
C TYR A 162 6.74 39.42 7.81
N PHE A 163 5.41 39.53 7.91
CA PHE A 163 4.71 40.81 7.72
C PHE A 163 5.01 41.82 8.84
N ALA A 164 5.15 41.38 10.09
CA ALA A 164 5.58 42.27 11.18
C ALA A 164 6.98 42.85 10.93
N ALA A 165 7.92 42.02 10.42
CA ALA A 165 9.25 42.48 10.03
C ALA A 165 9.20 43.45 8.83
N PHE A 166 8.30 43.21 7.88
CA PHE A 166 8.04 44.12 6.75
C PHE A 166 7.60 45.49 7.25
N GLN A 167 6.63 45.55 8.17
CA GLN A 167 6.09 46.80 8.73
C GLN A 167 7.17 47.66 9.40
N HIS A 168 8.01 47.04 10.23
CA HIS A 168 9.09 47.74 10.92
C HIS A 168 10.10 48.32 9.92
N ARG A 169 10.39 47.63 8.82
CA ARG A 169 11.33 48.12 7.79
C ARG A 169 10.68 49.08 6.79
N SER A 170 9.36 49.01 6.62
CA SER A 170 8.60 49.87 5.70
C SER A 170 8.41 51.29 6.22
N GLU A 171 8.68 51.58 7.50
CA GLU A 171 8.50 52.91 8.13
C GLU A 171 9.25 54.04 7.43
N ALA A 172 10.39 53.74 6.80
CA ALA A 172 11.16 54.72 6.04
C ALA A 172 10.70 54.91 4.58
N LEU A 173 9.88 53.98 4.04
CA LEU A 173 9.54 53.90 2.61
C LEU A 173 8.04 54.09 2.34
N MET A 174 7.17 53.47 3.13
CA MET A 174 5.75 53.80 3.24
C MET A 174 5.52 54.64 4.49
N THR A 175 5.67 55.96 4.33
CA THR A 175 5.47 56.92 5.42
C THR A 175 4.08 56.75 6.05
N ALA A 176 3.93 57.13 7.33
CA ALA A 176 2.63 57.10 8.02
C ALA A 176 1.51 57.79 7.20
N VAL A 177 1.85 58.86 6.46
CA VAL A 177 0.93 59.58 5.57
C VAL A 177 0.42 58.70 4.43
N VAL A 178 1.29 57.89 3.83
CA VAL A 178 0.90 56.96 2.74
C VAL A 178 0.05 55.83 3.29
N ARG A 179 0.37 55.30 4.49
CA ARG A 179 -0.44 54.28 5.16
C ARG A 179 -1.84 54.78 5.47
N ASP A 180 -1.95 55.98 6.04
CA ASP A 180 -3.24 56.62 6.34
C ASP A 180 -4.05 56.88 5.07
N ARG A 181 -3.39 57.24 3.96
CA ARG A 181 -4.05 57.38 2.65
C ARG A 181 -4.60 56.05 2.14
N VAL A 182 -3.82 54.97 2.20
CA VAL A 182 -4.29 53.62 1.81
C VAL A 182 -5.50 53.21 2.65
N LEU A 183 -5.46 53.42 3.96
CA LEU A 183 -6.51 52.99 4.89
C LEU A 183 -7.70 53.96 4.97
N SER A 184 -7.63 55.15 4.37
CA SER A 184 -8.76 56.09 4.34
C SER A 184 -9.61 55.96 3.08
N LEU A 185 -9.13 55.23 2.06
CA LEU A 185 -9.86 54.94 0.81
C LEU A 185 -11.15 54.18 1.10
N ASP A 186 -12.29 54.83 0.89
CA ASP A 186 -13.61 54.21 0.87
C ASP A 186 -14.09 53.97 -0.58
N ALA A 187 -15.28 53.38 -0.73
CA ALA A 187 -15.84 53.09 -2.04
C ALA A 187 -16.03 54.34 -2.92
N ALA A 188 -16.30 55.50 -2.32
CA ALA A 188 -16.46 56.76 -3.07
C ALA A 188 -15.10 57.27 -3.58
N ALA A 189 -14.05 57.20 -2.75
CA ALA A 189 -12.69 57.57 -3.13
C ALA A 189 -12.13 56.67 -4.25
N ILE A 190 -12.41 55.35 -4.19
CA ILE A 190 -12.06 54.41 -5.26
C ILE A 190 -12.79 54.77 -6.57
N ALA A 191 -14.09 55.04 -6.51
CA ALA A 191 -14.88 55.45 -7.68
C ALA A 191 -14.40 56.79 -8.28
N ALA A 192 -13.93 57.72 -7.43
CA ALA A 192 -13.34 59.00 -7.84
C ALA A 192 -11.92 58.87 -8.44
N GLY A 193 -11.32 57.67 -8.40
CA GLY A 193 -9.99 57.40 -8.96
C GLY A 193 -8.83 57.75 -8.03
N GLU A 194 -9.09 58.05 -6.75
CA GLU A 194 -8.05 58.39 -5.77
C GLU A 194 -7.10 57.22 -5.50
N GLY A 195 -7.63 55.98 -5.47
CA GLY A 195 -6.82 54.76 -5.36
C GLY A 195 -5.85 54.61 -6.53
N ARG A 196 -6.33 54.82 -7.77
CA ARG A 196 -5.49 54.78 -8.99
C ARG A 196 -4.36 55.81 -8.95
N ALA A 197 -4.65 57.01 -8.46
CA ALA A 197 -3.63 58.06 -8.30
C ALA A 197 -2.58 57.66 -7.25
N LEU A 198 -3.00 57.09 -6.12
CA LEU A 198 -2.09 56.60 -5.07
C LEU A 198 -1.23 55.41 -5.54
N ALA A 199 -1.81 54.47 -6.28
CA ALA A 199 -1.07 53.36 -6.86
C ALA A 199 -0.02 53.85 -7.87
N ALA A 200 -0.35 54.84 -8.72
CA ALA A 200 0.61 55.44 -9.64
C ALA A 200 1.75 56.17 -8.92
N GLU A 201 1.46 56.87 -7.80
CA GLU A 201 2.47 57.51 -6.95
C GLU A 201 3.46 56.49 -6.37
N LEU A 202 2.95 55.36 -5.86
CA LEU A 202 3.77 54.27 -5.34
C LEU A 202 4.58 53.58 -6.44
N ALA A 203 3.98 53.36 -7.61
CA ALA A 203 4.67 52.76 -8.76
C ALA A 203 5.82 53.63 -9.28
N ALA A 204 5.70 54.96 -9.18
CA ALA A 204 6.74 55.90 -9.58
C ALA A 204 7.88 56.07 -8.55
N ASN A 205 7.77 55.45 -7.37
CA ASN A 205 8.80 55.50 -6.34
C ASN A 205 9.73 54.29 -6.46
N ASP A 206 10.85 54.46 -7.16
CA ASP A 206 11.85 53.40 -7.41
C ASP A 206 12.39 52.75 -6.13
N ALA A 207 12.54 53.53 -5.05
CA ALA A 207 13.01 53.01 -3.77
C ALA A 207 11.97 52.08 -3.14
N PHE A 208 10.69 52.43 -3.22
CA PHE A 208 9.60 51.58 -2.75
C PHE A 208 9.44 50.33 -3.62
N THR A 209 9.40 50.46 -4.95
CA THR A 209 9.16 49.33 -5.86
C THR A 209 10.33 48.35 -5.90
N SER A 210 11.59 48.80 -5.82
CA SER A 210 12.74 47.89 -5.69
C SER A 210 12.69 47.14 -4.36
N TRP A 211 12.49 47.86 -3.26
CA TRP A 211 12.45 47.25 -1.93
C TRP A 211 11.31 46.25 -1.77
N PHE A 212 10.11 46.57 -2.29
CA PHE A 212 8.97 45.67 -2.23
C PHE A 212 9.23 44.36 -3.00
N ARG A 213 9.78 44.46 -4.22
CA ARG A 213 10.13 43.29 -5.05
C ARG A 213 11.22 42.44 -4.40
N ASP A 214 12.25 43.07 -3.85
CA ASP A 214 13.32 42.36 -3.14
C ASP A 214 12.78 41.68 -1.88
N TRP A 215 11.92 42.37 -1.13
CA TRP A 215 11.33 41.84 0.09
C TRP A 215 10.49 40.60 -0.20
N PHE A 216 9.53 40.71 -1.12
CA PHE A 216 8.63 39.63 -1.53
C PHE A 216 9.22 38.70 -2.61
N GLY A 217 10.50 38.86 -2.92
CA GLY A 217 11.20 37.98 -3.83
C GLY A 217 11.30 36.55 -3.27
N ARG A 218 11.38 35.57 -4.18
CA ARG A 218 11.41 34.13 -3.86
C ARG A 218 12.35 33.79 -2.70
N GLN A 219 13.60 34.24 -2.76
CA GLN A 219 14.62 33.92 -1.76
C GLN A 219 14.24 34.41 -0.34
N GLN A 220 13.68 35.62 -0.23
CA GLN A 220 13.30 36.18 1.07
C GLN A 220 12.05 35.50 1.62
N MET A 221 11.11 35.14 0.74
CA MET A 221 9.92 34.40 1.12
C MET A 221 10.23 32.97 1.58
N GLU A 222 11.00 32.17 0.83
CA GLU A 222 11.36 30.79 1.22
C GLU A 222 12.15 30.75 2.54
N ARG A 223 12.97 31.77 2.81
CA ARG A 223 13.73 31.85 4.07
C ARG A 223 12.86 32.24 5.26
N HIS A 224 12.01 33.25 5.12
CA HIS A 224 11.40 33.90 6.28
C HIS A 224 9.87 33.90 6.30
N GLY A 225 9.21 33.91 5.14
CA GLY A 225 7.75 34.08 5.04
C GLY A 225 6.95 32.80 4.80
N ARG A 226 7.46 31.88 3.98
CA ARG A 226 6.81 30.63 3.58
C ARG A 226 7.82 29.48 3.55
N ASP A 227 7.33 28.26 3.58
CA ASP A 227 8.19 27.09 3.38
C ASP A 227 8.63 26.98 1.92
N ALA A 228 9.85 26.48 1.67
CA ALA A 228 10.35 26.33 0.31
C ALA A 228 9.49 25.36 -0.51
N GLU A 229 8.94 24.32 0.14
CA GLU A 229 8.02 23.37 -0.48
C GLU A 229 6.72 24.04 -0.94
N GLN A 230 6.28 25.12 -0.28
CA GLN A 230 5.09 25.88 -0.70
C GLN A 230 5.32 26.71 -1.98
N MET A 231 6.56 26.78 -2.47
CA MET A 231 6.95 27.53 -3.66
C MET A 231 7.51 26.62 -4.77
N ARG A 232 7.47 25.30 -4.58
CA ARG A 232 8.05 24.29 -5.48
C ARG A 232 7.55 24.42 -6.92
N HIS A 233 6.27 24.71 -7.11
CA HIS A 233 5.63 24.80 -8.41
C HIS A 233 5.53 26.24 -8.96
N VAL A 234 6.08 27.22 -8.22
CA VAL A 234 6.06 28.63 -8.63
C VAL A 234 7.16 28.90 -9.64
N VAL A 235 6.74 29.29 -10.85
CA VAL A 235 7.64 29.65 -11.97
C VAL A 235 7.68 31.17 -12.22
N ALA A 236 6.69 31.91 -11.69
CA ALA A 236 6.59 33.36 -11.87
C ALA A 236 7.62 34.13 -11.02
N ASP A 237 7.94 35.35 -11.46
CA ASP A 237 8.65 36.32 -10.62
C ASP A 237 7.72 36.77 -9.48
N VAL A 238 7.99 36.24 -8.29
CA VAL A 238 7.15 36.42 -7.10
C VAL A 238 7.09 37.89 -6.68
N GLY A 239 8.23 38.59 -6.70
CA GLY A 239 8.31 39.98 -6.26
C GLY A 239 7.54 40.89 -7.21
N GLU A 240 7.69 40.69 -8.52
CA GLU A 240 6.98 41.46 -9.55
C GLU A 240 5.47 41.18 -9.51
N ALA A 241 5.07 39.91 -9.40
CA ALA A 241 3.66 39.51 -9.34
C ALA A 241 2.95 40.13 -8.12
N PHE A 242 3.58 40.08 -6.95
CA PHE A 242 3.04 40.65 -5.72
C PHE A 242 3.02 42.17 -5.72
N LEU A 243 4.05 42.84 -6.26
CA LEU A 243 4.03 44.30 -6.42
C LEU A 243 2.87 44.73 -7.33
N GLY A 244 2.72 44.10 -8.49
CA GLY A 244 1.65 44.40 -9.44
C GLY A 244 0.27 44.26 -8.81
N ARG A 245 0.00 43.14 -8.12
CA ARG A 245 -1.27 42.92 -7.44
C ARG A 245 -1.51 43.88 -6.28
N PHE A 246 -0.49 44.22 -5.50
CA PHE A 246 -0.62 45.19 -4.41
C PHE A 246 -1.03 46.58 -4.94
N LEU A 247 -0.40 47.03 -6.03
CA LEU A 247 -0.72 48.31 -6.65
C LEU A 247 -2.13 48.30 -7.28
N GLU A 248 -2.51 47.22 -7.95
CA GLU A 248 -3.85 47.03 -8.50
C GLU A 248 -4.93 47.00 -7.39
N HIS A 249 -4.62 46.34 -6.28
CA HIS A 249 -5.50 46.26 -5.12
C HIS A 249 -5.77 47.64 -4.52
N ILE A 250 -4.73 48.44 -4.29
CA ILE A 250 -4.88 49.84 -3.83
C ILE A 250 -5.67 50.68 -4.84
N ALA A 251 -5.50 50.40 -6.13
CA ALA A 251 -6.18 51.14 -7.18
C ALA A 251 -7.71 50.93 -7.19
N CYS A 252 -8.17 49.75 -6.77
CA CYS A 252 -9.52 49.26 -7.06
C CYS A 252 -10.31 48.76 -5.84
N VAL A 253 -9.67 48.50 -4.69
CA VAL A 253 -10.31 47.92 -3.50
C VAL A 253 -10.27 48.92 -2.34
N PRO A 254 -11.42 49.23 -1.69
CA PRO A 254 -11.45 50.11 -0.53
C PRO A 254 -10.56 49.59 0.62
N GLY A 255 -9.75 50.48 1.20
CA GLY A 255 -8.87 50.16 2.32
C GLY A 255 -9.51 50.38 3.70
N ARG A 256 -10.50 51.29 3.81
CA ARG A 256 -11.11 51.68 5.10
C ARG A 256 -11.72 50.52 5.87
N ASP A 257 -12.43 49.63 5.16
CA ASP A 257 -13.16 48.51 5.76
C ASP A 257 -12.47 47.16 5.47
N ASN A 258 -11.16 47.19 5.19
CA ASN A 258 -10.37 46.02 4.84
C ASN A 258 -9.47 45.59 6.02
N PRO A 259 -9.88 44.57 6.81
CA PRO A 259 -9.12 44.16 8.00
C PRO A 259 -7.75 43.59 7.65
N TYR A 260 -7.63 42.92 6.50
CA TYR A 260 -6.38 42.31 6.09
C TYR A 260 -5.36 43.34 5.64
N LEU A 261 -5.77 44.33 4.84
CA LEU A 261 -4.91 45.42 4.42
C LEU A 261 -4.51 46.31 5.61
N SER A 262 -5.46 46.60 6.51
CA SER A 262 -5.21 47.32 7.76
C SER A 262 -4.11 46.66 8.57
N ARG A 263 -4.20 45.33 8.79
CA ARG A 263 -3.17 44.60 9.51
C ARG A 263 -1.87 44.45 8.74
N PHE A 264 -1.91 44.22 7.44
CA PHE A 264 -0.70 44.16 6.62
C PHE A 264 0.14 45.45 6.74
N VAL A 265 -0.52 46.60 6.73
CA VAL A 265 0.13 47.92 6.75
C VAL A 265 0.50 48.39 8.16
N THR A 266 -0.30 48.06 9.18
CA THR A 266 -0.16 48.65 10.53
C THR A 266 0.12 47.64 11.64
N GLY A 267 0.04 46.34 11.38
CA GLY A 267 0.12 45.28 12.39
C GLY A 267 -1.17 45.08 13.20
N SER A 268 -2.17 45.94 13.02
CA SER A 268 -3.47 45.89 13.71
C SER A 268 -4.61 45.85 12.70
N ASP A 269 -5.67 45.10 12.97
CA ASP A 269 -6.86 45.12 12.11
C ASP A 269 -7.63 46.45 12.23
N GLY A 270 -7.40 47.21 13.30
CA GLY A 270 -8.08 48.48 13.56
C GLY A 270 -9.61 48.31 13.69
N PRO A 271 -10.40 49.36 13.36
CA PRO A 271 -11.87 49.27 13.37
C PRO A 271 -12.44 48.23 12.40
N ALA A 272 -11.72 47.93 11.30
CA ALA A 272 -12.16 46.98 10.28
C ALA A 272 -12.24 45.52 10.77
N ALA A 273 -11.66 45.21 11.95
CA ALA A 273 -11.75 43.90 12.60
C ALA A 273 -13.20 43.44 12.79
N GLU A 274 -14.14 44.36 13.04
CA GLU A 274 -15.56 44.03 13.25
C GLU A 274 -16.23 43.41 12.02
N SER A 275 -15.60 43.50 10.83
CA SER A 275 -16.08 42.84 9.61
C SER A 275 -15.75 41.34 9.54
N LEU A 276 -14.90 40.82 10.44
CA LEU A 276 -14.52 39.41 10.51
C LEU A 276 -15.46 38.63 11.42
N THR A 277 -15.77 37.39 11.05
CA THR A 277 -16.77 36.56 11.74
C THR A 277 -16.44 36.31 13.21
N LEU A 278 -15.17 36.12 13.57
CA LEU A 278 -14.76 35.90 14.96
C LEU A 278 -14.88 37.14 15.86
N CYS A 279 -14.90 38.33 15.26
CA CYS A 279 -14.94 39.62 15.94
C CYS A 279 -16.32 40.28 15.92
N ASP A 280 -17.19 39.92 14.98
CA ASP A 280 -18.57 40.39 14.90
C ASP A 280 -19.43 39.81 16.05
N PRO A 281 -20.03 40.63 16.93
CA PRO A 281 -20.81 40.14 18.07
C PRO A 281 -22.04 39.28 17.70
N ALA A 282 -22.69 39.58 16.57
CA ALA A 282 -23.90 38.91 16.14
C ALA A 282 -23.58 37.53 15.55
N ARG A 283 -22.57 37.44 14.68
CA ARG A 283 -22.08 36.18 14.13
C ARG A 283 -21.46 35.30 15.21
N ARG A 284 -20.76 35.90 16.18
CA ARG A 284 -20.21 35.16 17.33
C ARG A 284 -21.29 34.50 18.19
N SER A 285 -22.43 35.16 18.39
CA SER A 285 -23.55 34.57 19.12
C SER A 285 -24.06 33.31 18.41
N ARG A 286 -24.18 33.35 17.08
CA ARG A 286 -24.54 32.17 16.27
C ARG A 286 -23.50 31.05 16.35
N LEU A 287 -22.22 31.38 16.34
CA LEU A 287 -21.15 30.40 16.50
C LEU A 287 -21.29 29.61 17.80
N ARG A 288 -21.53 30.31 18.91
CA ARG A 288 -21.69 29.67 20.23
C ARG A 288 -22.84 28.67 20.26
N GLU A 289 -23.94 28.97 19.56
CA GLU A 289 -25.10 28.06 19.44
C GLU A 289 -24.88 26.85 18.53
N ARG A 290 -23.79 26.84 17.74
CA ARG A 290 -23.54 25.88 16.65
C ARG A 290 -22.22 25.13 16.81
N LEU A 291 -21.50 25.30 17.92
CA LEU A 291 -20.22 24.62 18.16
C LEU A 291 -20.35 23.09 18.15
N ASP A 292 -21.54 22.55 18.46
CA ASP A 292 -21.86 21.12 18.39
C ASP A 292 -21.86 20.56 16.95
N ARG A 293 -21.94 21.44 15.94
CA ARG A 293 -21.90 21.10 14.51
C ARG A 293 -20.48 21.09 13.93
N LEU A 294 -19.47 21.48 14.72
CA LEU A 294 -18.06 21.50 14.32
C LEU A 294 -17.39 20.17 14.67
N ARG A 295 -16.67 19.61 13.70
CA ARG A 295 -15.75 18.49 13.90
C ARG A 295 -14.34 18.92 13.49
N ILE A 296 -13.34 18.53 14.28
CA ILE A 296 -11.92 18.82 14.02
C ILE A 296 -11.25 17.46 13.75
N VAL A 297 -10.58 17.32 12.61
CA VAL A 297 -10.00 16.06 12.15
C VAL A 297 -8.58 16.31 11.62
N GLN A 298 -7.61 15.51 12.07
CA GLN A 298 -6.28 15.51 11.48
C GLN A 298 -6.24 14.53 10.30
N SER A 299 -6.25 15.05 9.08
CA SER A 299 -6.24 14.28 7.84
C SER A 299 -5.92 15.20 6.66
N ASP A 300 -5.45 14.64 5.54
CA ASP A 300 -5.38 15.37 4.28
C ASP A 300 -6.74 15.38 3.55
N LEU A 301 -6.94 16.34 2.64
CA LEU A 301 -8.23 16.49 1.95
C LEU A 301 -8.58 15.26 1.09
N GLY A 302 -7.59 14.61 0.46
CA GLY A 302 -7.81 13.44 -0.38
C GLY A 302 -8.23 12.20 0.41
N GLU A 303 -7.57 11.96 1.55
CA GLU A 303 -7.91 10.91 2.51
C GLU A 303 -9.33 11.15 3.07
N ALA A 304 -9.63 12.36 3.54
CA ALA A 304 -10.96 12.71 4.07
C ALA A 304 -12.10 12.49 3.05
N LEU A 305 -11.85 12.78 1.76
CA LEU A 305 -12.82 12.53 0.67
C LEU A 305 -12.96 11.04 0.34
N THR A 306 -11.91 10.25 0.56
CA THR A 306 -11.89 8.81 0.22
C THR A 306 -12.52 7.97 1.32
N ASP A 307 -12.23 8.30 2.58
CA ASP A 307 -12.68 7.60 3.79
C ASP A 307 -14.16 7.85 4.12
N THR A 308 -14.76 8.88 3.49
CA THR A 308 -16.19 9.16 3.61
C THR A 308 -16.98 8.61 2.43
N ALA A 309 -18.22 8.21 2.70
CA ALA A 309 -19.11 7.70 1.67
C ALA A 309 -19.31 8.76 0.56
N ALA A 310 -19.40 8.33 -0.70
CA ALA A 310 -19.64 9.24 -1.81
C ALA A 310 -20.94 10.04 -1.59
N SER A 311 -20.97 11.29 -2.05
CA SER A 311 -22.06 12.25 -1.87
C SER A 311 -22.34 12.69 -0.43
N THR A 312 -21.37 12.52 0.49
CA THR A 312 -21.47 13.06 1.87
C THR A 312 -21.40 14.59 1.86
N TRP A 313 -20.39 15.16 1.21
CA TRP A 313 -20.11 16.59 1.26
C TRP A 313 -20.87 17.34 0.18
N SER A 314 -21.54 18.44 0.54
CA SER A 314 -22.19 19.35 -0.42
C SER A 314 -21.43 20.67 -0.58
N ILE A 315 -20.48 20.94 0.31
CA ILE A 315 -19.56 22.07 0.26
C ILE A 315 -18.15 21.58 0.55
N VAL A 316 -17.18 21.98 -0.27
CA VAL A 316 -15.75 21.76 0.01
C VAL A 316 -14.97 23.08 -0.16
N ASN A 317 -14.30 23.52 0.90
CA ASN A 317 -13.35 24.62 0.87
C ASN A 317 -11.92 24.08 0.84
N CYS A 318 -11.23 24.25 -0.29
CA CYS A 318 -9.88 23.77 -0.52
C CYS A 318 -8.79 24.80 -0.22
N SER A 319 -9.14 26.02 0.25
CA SER A 319 -8.15 27.09 0.53
C SER A 319 -7.21 27.30 -0.68
N ASP A 320 -5.92 27.53 -0.46
CA ASP A 320 -4.88 27.65 -1.49
C ASP A 320 -4.13 26.33 -1.77
N LEU A 321 -4.69 25.16 -1.39
CA LEU A 321 -4.03 23.85 -1.45
C LEU A 321 -3.39 23.53 -2.81
N PHE A 322 -4.04 23.91 -3.90
CA PHE A 322 -3.58 23.63 -5.26
C PHE A 322 -2.25 24.33 -5.61
N GLU A 323 -1.84 25.34 -4.83
CA GLU A 323 -0.50 25.95 -4.91
C GLU A 323 0.61 24.92 -4.64
N TYR A 324 0.35 23.96 -3.74
CA TYR A 324 1.32 22.98 -3.25
C TYR A 324 1.36 21.71 -4.09
N LEU A 325 0.46 21.56 -5.07
CA LEU A 325 0.29 20.35 -5.86
C LEU A 325 0.87 20.51 -7.27
N SER A 326 1.45 19.44 -7.79
CA SER A 326 1.74 19.35 -9.22
C SER A 326 0.47 19.44 -10.06
N ASP A 327 0.61 19.68 -11.36
CA ASP A 327 -0.55 19.72 -12.27
C ASP A 327 -1.29 18.37 -12.25
N THR A 328 -0.56 17.26 -12.30
CA THR A 328 -1.12 15.90 -12.22
C THR A 328 -1.87 15.67 -10.90
N ALA A 329 -1.26 16.00 -9.76
CA ALA A 329 -1.91 15.84 -8.45
C ALA A 329 -3.17 16.72 -8.33
N SER A 330 -3.12 17.94 -8.87
CA SER A 330 -4.28 18.84 -8.93
C SER A 330 -5.42 18.24 -9.76
N GLN A 331 -5.13 17.68 -10.93
CA GLN A 331 -6.14 17.04 -11.79
C GLN A 331 -6.75 15.79 -11.14
N SER A 332 -5.94 14.99 -10.45
CA SER A 332 -6.42 13.85 -9.67
C SER A 332 -7.35 14.29 -8.55
N LEU A 333 -7.00 15.34 -7.81
CA LEU A 333 -7.83 15.86 -6.73
C LEU A 333 -9.14 16.49 -7.27
N PHE A 334 -9.12 17.21 -8.39
CA PHE A 334 -10.36 17.69 -9.04
C PHE A 334 -11.28 16.55 -9.48
N THR A 335 -10.70 15.45 -9.95
CA THR A 335 -11.46 14.25 -10.31
C THR A 335 -12.08 13.61 -9.06
N LEU A 336 -11.28 13.44 -7.99
CA LEU A 336 -11.76 12.91 -6.71
C LEU A 336 -12.88 13.78 -6.12
N LEU A 337 -12.73 15.10 -6.15
CA LEU A 337 -13.77 16.05 -5.74
C LEU A 337 -15.04 15.82 -6.56
N ALA A 338 -14.95 15.74 -7.89
CA ALA A 338 -16.12 15.50 -8.74
C ALA A 338 -16.81 14.15 -8.48
N ASP A 339 -16.06 13.14 -8.03
CA ASP A 339 -16.57 11.79 -7.73
C ASP A 339 -17.20 11.67 -6.33
N ARG A 340 -16.71 12.46 -5.36
CA ARG A 340 -17.06 12.29 -3.94
C ARG A 340 -18.04 13.31 -3.42
N ILE A 341 -18.13 14.51 -4.00
CA ILE A 341 -19.12 15.51 -3.57
C ILE A 341 -20.51 15.19 -4.13
N ARG A 342 -21.54 15.62 -3.40
CA ARG A 342 -22.95 15.45 -3.78
C ARG A 342 -23.23 16.18 -5.11
N PRO A 343 -24.11 15.65 -6.00
CA PRO A 343 -24.58 16.40 -7.17
C PRO A 343 -25.18 17.77 -6.78
N GLY A 344 -24.78 18.83 -7.49
CA GLY A 344 -25.08 20.22 -7.11
C GLY A 344 -24.20 20.78 -5.98
N GLY A 345 -23.26 19.99 -5.47
CA GLY A 345 -22.28 20.41 -4.47
C GLY A 345 -21.32 21.47 -5.01
N ARG A 346 -20.79 22.31 -4.12
CA ARG A 346 -19.95 23.46 -4.47
C ARG A 346 -18.55 23.32 -3.89
N VAL A 347 -17.56 23.62 -4.71
CA VAL A 347 -16.14 23.60 -4.32
C VAL A 347 -15.57 25.00 -4.53
N ALA A 348 -14.83 25.49 -3.55
CA ALA A 348 -14.15 26.78 -3.63
C ALA A 348 -12.66 26.66 -3.31
N TRP A 349 -11.82 27.41 -4.03
CA TRP A 349 -10.38 27.49 -3.78
C TRP A 349 -9.79 28.82 -4.29
N TRP A 350 -8.60 29.16 -3.79
CA TRP A 350 -7.79 30.27 -4.27
C TRP A 350 -6.59 29.76 -5.06
N ASN A 351 -6.24 30.46 -6.13
CA ASN A 351 -4.94 30.34 -6.77
C ASN A 351 -4.07 31.51 -6.31
N LEU A 352 -2.91 31.23 -5.72
CA LEU A 352 -1.98 32.26 -5.26
C LEU A 352 -1.05 32.67 -6.40
N LEU A 353 0.03 31.95 -6.66
CA LEU A 353 0.96 32.24 -7.76
C LEU A 353 0.87 31.18 -8.86
N VAL A 354 0.41 29.97 -8.51
CA VAL A 354 0.24 28.86 -9.42
C VAL A 354 -1.23 28.77 -9.83
N HIS A 355 -1.48 28.84 -11.13
CA HIS A 355 -2.83 28.71 -11.67
C HIS A 355 -3.21 27.24 -11.87
N ARG A 356 -4.26 26.79 -11.18
CA ARG A 356 -4.85 25.44 -11.31
C ARG A 356 -6.34 25.53 -11.57
N GLU A 357 -6.79 24.75 -12.55
CA GLU A 357 -8.20 24.62 -12.98
C GLU A 357 -8.49 23.16 -13.34
N PRO A 358 -9.74 22.68 -13.17
CA PRO A 358 -10.14 21.37 -13.65
C PRO A 358 -9.95 21.26 -15.17
N ALA A 359 -9.31 20.19 -15.62
CA ALA A 359 -9.08 19.86 -17.02
C ALA A 359 -9.61 18.46 -17.36
N GLY A 360 -9.78 18.16 -18.64
CA GLY A 360 -10.23 16.83 -19.09
C GLY A 360 -11.62 16.46 -18.56
N PRO A 361 -11.83 15.22 -18.04
CA PRO A 361 -13.15 14.76 -17.59
C PRO A 361 -13.75 15.56 -16.43
N SER A 362 -12.92 16.13 -15.53
CA SER A 362 -13.39 16.91 -14.39
C SER A 362 -13.89 18.30 -14.80
N ALA A 363 -13.36 18.88 -15.89
CA ALA A 363 -13.76 20.19 -16.43
C ALA A 363 -15.24 20.27 -16.84
N GLY A 364 -15.78 19.17 -17.39
CA GLY A 364 -17.19 19.09 -17.77
C GLY A 364 -18.14 18.83 -16.59
N ARG A 365 -17.61 18.33 -15.47
CA ARG A 365 -18.39 17.97 -14.27
C ARG A 365 -18.40 19.08 -13.24
N LEU A 366 -17.26 19.69 -12.96
CA LEU A 366 -17.12 20.85 -12.07
C LEU A 366 -17.22 22.13 -12.90
N ALA A 367 -18.44 22.59 -13.14
CA ALA A 367 -18.70 23.78 -13.96
C ALA A 367 -18.54 25.07 -13.13
N PRO A 368 -18.11 26.20 -13.73
CA PRO A 368 -18.13 27.51 -13.07
C PRO A 368 -19.47 27.83 -12.42
N SER A 369 -19.46 28.19 -11.14
CA SER A 369 -20.68 28.60 -10.43
C SER A 369 -21.21 29.91 -11.00
N PRO A 370 -22.50 30.02 -11.35
CA PRO A 370 -23.11 31.30 -11.72
C PRO A 370 -22.97 32.37 -10.63
N ALA A 371 -22.90 31.96 -9.35
CA ALA A 371 -22.69 32.86 -8.22
C ALA A 371 -21.33 33.56 -8.27
N ALA A 372 -20.34 33.01 -8.98
CA ALA A 372 -19.00 33.59 -9.07
C ALA A 372 -18.95 34.89 -9.88
N ALA A 373 -19.87 35.11 -10.83
CA ALA A 373 -19.84 36.25 -11.75
C ALA A 373 -20.22 37.61 -11.12
N GLY A 374 -20.69 37.61 -9.87
CA GLY A 374 -21.12 38.81 -9.14
C GLY A 374 -20.42 39.02 -7.80
N LEU A 375 -19.37 38.25 -7.50
CA LEU A 375 -18.64 38.37 -6.25
C LEU A 375 -17.88 39.70 -6.18
N PRO A 376 -17.74 40.31 -4.98
CA PRO A 376 -16.92 41.49 -4.80
C PRO A 376 -15.44 41.20 -5.12
N ALA A 377 -14.63 42.25 -5.28
CA ALA A 377 -13.18 42.06 -5.32
C ALA A 377 -12.69 41.47 -3.98
N ASP A 378 -11.69 40.60 -4.07
CA ASP A 378 -11.03 40.04 -2.89
C ASP A 378 -10.44 41.18 -2.04
N ARG A 379 -10.62 41.11 -0.73
CA ARG A 379 -9.96 42.06 0.19
C ARG A 379 -8.48 41.72 0.41
N MET A 380 -8.02 40.56 -0.06
CA MET A 380 -6.63 40.15 -0.02
C MET A 380 -5.88 40.40 -1.30
N TRP A 381 -4.77 41.12 -1.18
CA TRP A 381 -4.04 41.66 -2.32
C TRP A 381 -3.09 40.66 -3.00
N PHE A 382 -2.75 39.53 -2.36
CA PHE A 382 -1.74 38.62 -2.92
C PHE A 382 -2.30 37.42 -3.68
N TYR A 383 -3.60 37.09 -3.61
CA TYR A 383 -4.17 36.01 -4.43
C TYR A 383 -4.36 36.44 -5.87
N GLY A 384 -4.15 35.50 -6.80
CA GLY A 384 -4.34 35.74 -8.24
C GLY A 384 -5.80 35.61 -8.66
N SER A 385 -6.52 34.65 -8.10
CA SER A 385 -7.93 34.41 -8.42
C SER A 385 -8.62 33.54 -7.37
N PHE A 386 -9.94 33.71 -7.27
CA PHE A 386 -10.84 32.88 -6.47
C PHE A 386 -11.80 32.13 -7.40
N HIS A 387 -11.95 30.83 -7.17
CA HIS A 387 -12.74 29.96 -8.03
C HIS A 387 -13.84 29.29 -7.24
N VAL A 388 -15.04 29.25 -7.83
CA VAL A 388 -16.14 28.41 -7.35
C VAL A 388 -16.61 27.53 -8.48
N ARG A 389 -16.73 26.23 -8.22
CA ARG A 389 -17.30 25.25 -9.12
C ARG A 389 -18.50 24.56 -8.51
N VAL A 390 -19.46 24.20 -9.35
CA VAL A 390 -20.63 23.40 -9.00
C VAL A 390 -20.53 22.09 -9.74
N LEU A 391 -20.71 20.98 -9.03
CA LEU A 391 -20.87 19.68 -9.69
C LEU A 391 -22.19 19.69 -10.48
N ALA A 392 -22.08 19.61 -11.80
CA ALA A 392 -23.22 19.58 -12.70
C ALA A 392 -24.22 18.52 -12.23
N PRO A 393 -25.52 18.86 -12.07
CA PRO A 393 -26.55 17.87 -11.84
C PRO A 393 -26.47 16.83 -12.96
N ALA A 394 -26.50 15.54 -12.62
CA ALA A 394 -26.57 14.49 -13.63
C ALA A 394 -27.68 14.84 -14.62
N ALA A 395 -27.33 15.02 -15.90
CA ALA A 395 -28.27 15.43 -16.93
C ALA A 395 -29.30 14.32 -17.12
N LEU A 396 -30.38 14.35 -16.34
CA LEU A 396 -31.62 13.70 -16.70
C LEU A 396 -32.09 14.40 -17.98
N GLY A 397 -31.96 13.69 -19.10
CA GLY A 397 -32.32 14.20 -20.41
C GLY A 397 -33.66 14.89 -20.38
N ALA A 398 -33.68 16.14 -20.86
CA ALA A 398 -34.89 16.86 -21.20
C ALA A 398 -35.57 16.12 -22.38
N GLY A 399 -36.36 15.10 -22.03
CA GLY A 399 -37.27 14.39 -22.91
C GLY A 399 -38.68 14.59 -22.38
N SER A 400 -39.52 15.21 -23.21
CA SER A 400 -40.93 15.47 -23.00
C SER A 400 -41.75 14.25 -22.56
N ASP A 401 -42.82 14.56 -21.83
CA ASP A 401 -43.97 13.74 -21.46
C ASP A 401 -43.85 12.82 -20.24
N ARG A 402 -44.99 12.77 -19.53
CA ARG A 402 -45.22 12.10 -18.25
C ARG A 402 -45.05 10.57 -18.34
N GLY A 403 -43.82 10.07 -18.42
CA GLY A 403 -43.51 8.64 -18.37
C GLY A 403 -42.23 8.41 -17.58
N GLU A 404 -42.29 7.58 -16.54
CA GLU A 404 -41.10 7.06 -15.86
C GLU A 404 -40.15 6.44 -16.91
N PRO A 405 -38.84 6.69 -16.83
CA PRO A 405 -37.88 6.10 -17.76
C PRO A 405 -37.93 4.56 -17.68
N ARG A 406 -38.01 3.90 -18.84
CA ARG A 406 -38.07 2.42 -18.95
C ARG A 406 -36.92 1.91 -19.80
N VAL A 407 -36.36 0.77 -19.39
CA VAL A 407 -35.37 0.02 -20.20
C VAL A 407 -36.05 -0.42 -21.51
N PRO A 408 -35.48 -0.11 -22.69
CA PRO A 408 -36.07 -0.49 -23.97
C PRO A 408 -35.95 -2.01 -24.25
N GLY A 409 -36.74 -2.50 -25.22
CA GLY A 409 -36.61 -3.88 -25.70
C GLY A 409 -36.90 -4.98 -24.66
N LYS A 410 -37.85 -4.76 -23.73
CA LYS A 410 -38.21 -5.75 -22.70
C LYS A 410 -38.69 -7.06 -23.35
N GLY A 411 -38.05 -8.17 -22.99
CA GLY A 411 -38.36 -9.51 -23.53
C GLY A 411 -37.83 -9.76 -24.95
N ASP A 412 -37.18 -8.77 -25.57
CA ASP A 412 -36.48 -8.94 -26.84
C ASP A 412 -35.00 -9.29 -26.58
N HIS A 413 -34.58 -10.42 -27.14
CA HIS A 413 -33.25 -10.99 -27.02
C HIS A 413 -32.41 -10.81 -28.29
N SER A 414 -32.86 -10.00 -29.25
CA SER A 414 -32.11 -9.69 -30.45
C SER A 414 -30.89 -8.79 -30.16
N GLU A 415 -29.89 -8.88 -31.03
CA GLU A 415 -28.73 -7.98 -30.99
C GLU A 415 -29.12 -6.50 -31.11
N ALA A 416 -30.16 -6.21 -31.89
CA ALA A 416 -30.70 -4.85 -32.04
C ALA A 416 -31.24 -4.32 -30.70
N ALA A 417 -32.04 -5.12 -29.99
CA ALA A 417 -32.54 -4.76 -28.66
C ALA A 417 -31.41 -4.63 -27.63
N ARG A 418 -30.35 -5.47 -27.71
CA ARG A 418 -29.17 -5.32 -26.85
C ARG A 418 -28.47 -3.98 -27.08
N LYS A 419 -28.19 -3.62 -28.34
CA LYS A 419 -27.56 -2.34 -28.70
C LYS A 419 -28.42 -1.14 -28.30
N GLU A 420 -29.74 -1.25 -28.47
CA GLU A 420 -30.68 -0.22 -28.01
C GLU A 420 -30.62 -0.05 -26.49
N ARG A 421 -30.60 -1.15 -25.72
CA ARG A 421 -30.43 -1.11 -24.26
C ARG A 421 -29.09 -0.52 -23.83
N LEU A 422 -27.99 -0.86 -24.50
CA LEU A 422 -26.66 -0.31 -24.22
C LEU A 422 -26.59 1.19 -24.51
N ALA A 423 -27.10 1.63 -25.67
CA ALA A 423 -27.15 3.04 -26.03
C ALA A 423 -28.04 3.83 -25.06
N TRP A 424 -29.19 3.28 -24.69
CA TRP A 424 -30.05 3.85 -23.67
C TRP A 424 -29.34 3.92 -22.32
N ALA A 425 -28.66 2.86 -21.88
CA ALA A 425 -27.95 2.83 -20.61
C ALA A 425 -26.78 3.83 -20.59
N ALA A 426 -25.99 3.90 -21.66
CA ALA A 426 -24.91 4.88 -21.80
C ALA A 426 -25.46 6.32 -21.78
N SER A 427 -26.56 6.57 -22.51
CA SER A 427 -27.23 7.88 -22.48
C SER A 427 -27.86 8.20 -21.13
N PHE A 428 -28.39 7.22 -20.41
CA PHE A 428 -29.10 7.39 -19.14
C PHE A 428 -28.12 7.59 -17.98
N THR A 429 -26.96 6.92 -18.02
CA THR A 429 -25.95 6.93 -16.95
C THR A 429 -24.76 7.84 -17.22
N GLY A 430 -24.51 8.21 -18.47
CA GLY A 430 -23.29 8.91 -18.89
C GLY A 430 -22.01 8.08 -18.83
N ALA A 431 -22.11 6.76 -18.54
CA ALA A 431 -20.96 5.87 -18.44
C ALA A 431 -20.50 5.37 -19.81
N ASP A 432 -19.18 5.18 -19.96
CA ASP A 432 -18.64 4.40 -21.08
C ASP A 432 -18.90 2.91 -20.85
N LEU A 433 -19.66 2.30 -21.75
CA LEU A 433 -20.04 0.88 -21.71
C LEU A 433 -19.37 0.06 -22.83
N SER A 434 -18.35 0.60 -23.50
CA SER A 434 -17.60 -0.05 -24.57
C SER A 434 -17.13 -1.46 -24.20
N ALA A 435 -16.53 -1.61 -23.02
CA ALA A 435 -16.04 -2.90 -22.53
C ALA A 435 -17.15 -3.96 -22.30
N ILE A 436 -18.40 -3.55 -22.09
CA ILE A 436 -19.54 -4.48 -21.98
C ILE A 436 -20.02 -4.86 -23.39
N ASP A 437 -20.03 -3.91 -24.32
CA ASP A 437 -20.46 -4.12 -25.70
C ASP A 437 -19.52 -5.03 -26.51
N GLU A 438 -18.22 -4.99 -26.22
CA GLU A 438 -17.19 -5.85 -26.83
C GLU A 438 -17.34 -7.34 -26.47
N ARG A 439 -18.21 -7.69 -25.52
CA ARG A 439 -18.44 -9.07 -25.05
C ARG A 439 -19.88 -9.53 -25.28
N PRO A 440 -20.29 -9.68 -26.54
CA PRO A 440 -21.63 -10.13 -26.88
C PRO A 440 -21.82 -11.62 -26.58
N LEU A 441 -22.88 -11.97 -25.86
CA LEU A 441 -23.41 -13.33 -25.83
C LEU A 441 -24.57 -13.46 -26.84
N ASP A 442 -24.76 -14.67 -27.37
CA ASP A 442 -25.86 -14.96 -28.28
C ASP A 442 -27.20 -14.81 -27.55
N GLY A 443 -27.92 -13.74 -27.82
CA GLY A 443 -29.13 -13.38 -27.08
C GLY A 443 -30.22 -14.46 -27.04
N PRO A 444 -30.55 -15.15 -28.16
CA PRO A 444 -31.45 -16.29 -28.15
C PRO A 444 -31.07 -17.42 -27.17
N SER A 445 -29.77 -17.66 -26.94
CA SER A 445 -29.31 -18.68 -25.98
C SER A 445 -29.55 -18.32 -24.51
N LEU A 446 -29.86 -17.06 -24.22
CA LEU A 446 -30.11 -16.52 -22.88
C LEU A 446 -31.59 -16.52 -22.48
N VAL A 447 -32.49 -16.98 -23.36
CA VAL A 447 -33.92 -17.07 -23.06
C VAL A 447 -34.12 -18.02 -21.88
N GLY A 448 -34.69 -17.51 -20.79
CA GLY A 448 -34.89 -18.25 -19.54
C GLY A 448 -33.72 -18.18 -18.55
N ASN A 449 -32.62 -17.50 -18.89
CA ASN A 449 -31.49 -17.24 -17.99
C ASN A 449 -31.46 -15.81 -17.43
N LEU A 450 -31.83 -14.82 -18.26
CA LEU A 450 -31.70 -13.41 -17.94
C LEU A 450 -32.66 -12.56 -18.79
N GLU A 451 -33.17 -11.46 -18.23
CA GLU A 451 -33.87 -10.40 -18.95
C GLU A 451 -32.98 -9.16 -19.16
N ASN A 452 -33.32 -8.31 -20.12
CA ASN A 452 -32.63 -7.02 -20.35
C ASN A 452 -31.11 -7.13 -20.61
N HIS A 453 -30.67 -8.19 -21.30
CA HIS A 453 -29.26 -8.43 -21.64
C HIS A 453 -28.59 -7.21 -22.30
N VAL A 454 -27.43 -6.81 -21.80
CA VAL A 454 -26.57 -5.74 -22.35
C VAL A 454 -25.17 -6.22 -22.73
N GLY A 455 -24.72 -7.34 -22.19
CA GLY A 455 -23.42 -7.95 -22.43
C GLY A 455 -23.07 -8.91 -21.28
N ALA A 456 -21.79 -9.28 -21.17
CA ALA A 456 -21.30 -10.19 -20.14
C ALA A 456 -20.04 -9.69 -19.41
N VAL A 457 -19.83 -10.21 -18.20
CA VAL A 457 -18.60 -10.00 -17.42
C VAL A 457 -17.74 -11.27 -17.51
N SER A 458 -16.44 -11.08 -17.67
CA SER A 458 -15.47 -12.17 -17.71
C SER A 458 -14.89 -12.39 -16.31
N VAL A 459 -15.00 -13.61 -15.78
CA VAL A 459 -14.36 -14.04 -14.53
C VAL A 459 -13.20 -14.99 -14.89
N PRO A 460 -11.96 -14.77 -14.42
CA PRO A 460 -10.84 -15.65 -14.73
C PRO A 460 -11.09 -17.08 -14.25
N ILE A 461 -10.74 -18.07 -15.08
CA ILE A 461 -10.86 -19.50 -14.75
C ILE A 461 -9.45 -20.07 -14.55
N GLY A 462 -9.20 -20.61 -13.36
CA GLY A 462 -8.02 -21.41 -13.05
C GLY A 462 -8.37 -22.90 -12.92
N LEU A 463 -7.34 -23.76 -12.92
CA LEU A 463 -7.50 -25.20 -12.70
C LEU A 463 -6.89 -25.56 -11.34
N ALA A 464 -7.72 -26.15 -10.47
CA ALA A 464 -7.24 -26.75 -9.24
C ALA A 464 -7.03 -28.26 -9.40
N GLY A 465 -5.92 -28.77 -8.86
CA GLY A 465 -5.56 -30.18 -8.90
C GLY A 465 -4.21 -30.45 -9.60
N PRO A 466 -3.99 -31.68 -10.09
CA PRO A 466 -4.94 -32.79 -10.10
C PRO A 466 -5.17 -33.38 -8.69
N LEU A 467 -6.38 -33.87 -8.44
CA LEU A 467 -6.79 -34.60 -7.24
C LEU A 467 -7.12 -36.05 -7.61
N LEU A 468 -6.54 -37.01 -6.90
CA LEU A 468 -6.85 -38.43 -7.02
C LEU A 468 -8.13 -38.77 -6.24
N PHE A 469 -9.17 -39.23 -6.93
CA PHE A 469 -10.43 -39.67 -6.33
C PHE A 469 -10.54 -41.20 -6.27
N ASP A 470 -11.12 -41.69 -5.18
CA ASP A 470 -11.59 -43.06 -4.97
C ASP A 470 -13.04 -43.03 -4.45
N GLY A 471 -13.93 -42.50 -5.29
CA GLY A 471 -15.34 -42.29 -4.99
C GLY A 471 -16.27 -43.28 -5.69
N ASN A 472 -17.54 -43.28 -5.27
CA ASN A 472 -18.57 -44.14 -5.84
C ASN A 472 -18.87 -43.81 -7.31
N THR A 473 -18.84 -42.53 -7.67
CA THR A 473 -19.13 -42.06 -9.05
C THR A 473 -17.93 -41.39 -9.71
N VAL A 474 -16.95 -40.91 -8.92
CA VAL A 474 -15.71 -40.29 -9.43
C VAL A 474 -14.50 -41.12 -9.02
N SER A 475 -13.69 -41.54 -9.99
CA SER A 475 -12.46 -42.30 -9.73
C SER A 475 -11.28 -41.87 -10.59
N GLY A 476 -10.08 -41.95 -10.05
CA GLY A 476 -8.83 -41.52 -10.70
C GLY A 476 -8.60 -40.01 -10.63
N TRP A 477 -7.63 -39.53 -11.41
CA TRP A 477 -7.23 -38.12 -11.40
C TRP A 477 -8.30 -37.22 -12.00
N ARG A 478 -8.63 -36.13 -11.31
CA ARG A 478 -9.56 -35.08 -11.76
C ARG A 478 -9.00 -33.70 -11.48
N VAL A 479 -9.52 -32.70 -12.21
CA VAL A 479 -9.25 -31.27 -12.01
C VAL A 479 -10.56 -30.54 -11.80
N ALA A 480 -10.55 -29.46 -11.04
CA ALA A 480 -11.69 -28.57 -10.90
C ALA A 480 -11.44 -27.24 -11.65
N PRO A 481 -12.31 -26.84 -12.58
CA PRO A 481 -12.34 -25.46 -13.04
C PRO A 481 -12.87 -24.55 -11.92
N MET A 482 -12.14 -23.48 -11.63
CA MET A 482 -12.47 -22.52 -10.59
C MET A 482 -12.48 -21.11 -11.19
N ALA A 483 -13.67 -20.51 -11.29
CA ALA A 483 -13.84 -19.13 -11.74
C ALA A 483 -13.77 -18.19 -10.54
N THR A 484 -12.71 -17.39 -10.42
CA THR A 484 -12.50 -16.50 -9.27
C THR A 484 -11.64 -15.30 -9.60
N THR A 485 -11.84 -14.20 -8.86
CA THR A 485 -10.95 -13.03 -8.83
C THR A 485 -10.09 -12.98 -7.57
N GLU A 486 -10.25 -13.92 -6.65
CA GLU A 486 -9.47 -13.99 -5.43
C GLU A 486 -8.10 -14.63 -5.70
N GLY A 487 -7.04 -13.85 -5.46
CA GLY A 487 -5.67 -14.35 -5.51
C GLY A 487 -5.43 -15.47 -4.51
N ALA A 488 -4.51 -16.39 -4.83
CA ALA A 488 -4.16 -17.57 -4.02
C ALA A 488 -5.23 -18.68 -3.89
N LEU A 489 -6.52 -18.45 -4.18
CA LEU A 489 -7.57 -19.48 -4.00
C LEU A 489 -7.30 -20.78 -4.76
N VAL A 490 -7.05 -20.68 -6.08
CA VAL A 490 -6.77 -21.85 -6.93
C VAL A 490 -5.46 -22.55 -6.51
N ALA A 491 -4.46 -21.77 -6.09
CA ALA A 491 -3.18 -22.30 -5.63
C ALA A 491 -3.32 -23.05 -4.29
N SER A 492 -4.08 -22.50 -3.34
CA SER A 492 -4.36 -23.15 -2.05
C SER A 492 -5.16 -24.44 -2.24
N THR A 493 -6.18 -24.41 -3.09
CA THR A 493 -6.98 -25.61 -3.43
C THR A 493 -6.10 -26.68 -4.08
N SER A 494 -5.16 -26.30 -4.96
CA SER A 494 -4.20 -27.22 -5.59
C SER A 494 -3.18 -27.80 -4.61
N ARG A 495 -2.72 -27.01 -3.63
CA ARG A 495 -1.86 -27.49 -2.54
C ARG A 495 -2.56 -28.55 -1.71
N GLY A 496 -3.82 -28.30 -1.34
CA GLY A 496 -4.68 -29.27 -0.67
C GLY A 496 -4.88 -30.54 -1.48
N ALA A 497 -5.21 -30.42 -2.76
CA ALA A 497 -5.35 -31.54 -3.67
C ALA A 497 -4.06 -32.39 -3.77
N THR A 498 -2.89 -31.74 -3.75
CA THR A 498 -1.58 -32.42 -3.73
C THR A 498 -1.39 -33.22 -2.44
N ALA A 499 -1.75 -32.66 -1.29
CA ALA A 499 -1.65 -33.35 -0.01
C ALA A 499 -2.55 -34.61 0.01
N LEU A 500 -3.82 -34.45 -0.37
CA LEU A 500 -4.77 -35.57 -0.45
C LEU A 500 -4.32 -36.64 -1.45
N SER A 501 -3.81 -36.25 -2.62
CA SER A 501 -3.37 -37.22 -3.63
C SER A 501 -2.12 -38.00 -3.21
N ARG A 502 -1.17 -37.34 -2.52
CA ARG A 502 0.02 -38.01 -1.97
C ARG A 502 -0.32 -38.94 -0.80
N ALA A 503 -1.45 -38.70 -0.14
CA ALA A 503 -2.00 -39.57 0.90
C ALA A 503 -2.73 -40.81 0.35
N GLY A 504 -2.76 -41.02 -0.97
CA GLY A 504 -3.47 -42.12 -1.60
C GLY A 504 -4.80 -41.74 -2.25
N GLY A 505 -5.18 -40.46 -2.20
CA GLY A 505 -6.41 -39.93 -2.78
C GLY A 505 -7.49 -39.62 -1.74
N VAL A 506 -8.59 -39.07 -2.23
CA VAL A 506 -9.78 -38.76 -1.44
C VAL A 506 -10.90 -39.75 -1.74
N ARG A 507 -11.53 -40.30 -0.70
CA ARG A 507 -12.73 -41.13 -0.85
C ARG A 507 -13.96 -40.25 -0.81
N THR A 508 -14.89 -40.44 -1.73
CA THR A 508 -16.12 -39.64 -1.84
C THR A 508 -17.38 -40.49 -1.96
N CYS A 509 -18.46 -40.04 -1.32
CA CYS A 509 -19.73 -40.77 -1.30
C CYS A 509 -20.91 -39.80 -1.26
N VAL A 510 -21.79 -39.88 -2.28
CA VAL A 510 -23.11 -39.26 -2.23
C VAL A 510 -24.05 -40.09 -1.36
N ILE A 511 -24.63 -39.46 -0.34
CA ILE A 511 -25.55 -40.10 0.61
C ILE A 511 -27.00 -40.07 0.10
N GLY A 512 -27.37 -39.01 -0.61
CA GLY A 512 -28.70 -38.89 -1.21
C GLY A 512 -29.00 -37.49 -1.72
N GLN A 513 -30.05 -37.40 -2.55
CA GLN A 513 -30.54 -36.17 -3.15
C GLN A 513 -31.98 -35.89 -2.70
N ARG A 514 -32.24 -34.66 -2.23
CA ARG A 514 -33.55 -34.23 -1.74
C ARG A 514 -33.76 -32.75 -2.04
N MET A 515 -34.34 -32.41 -3.19
CA MET A 515 -34.81 -31.04 -3.45
C MET A 515 -36.23 -30.87 -2.91
N MET A 516 -36.62 -29.68 -2.46
CA MET A 516 -37.92 -29.50 -1.83
C MET A 516 -38.57 -28.16 -2.14
N ARG A 517 -39.91 -28.13 -2.01
CA ARG A 517 -40.73 -26.92 -2.01
C ARG A 517 -41.74 -27.02 -0.87
N VAL A 518 -41.94 -25.92 -0.13
CA VAL A 518 -42.73 -25.95 1.12
C VAL A 518 -43.91 -24.97 1.06
N PRO A 519 -45.05 -25.39 0.50
CA PRO A 519 -46.28 -24.62 0.58
C PRO A 519 -46.81 -24.50 2.02
N TYR A 520 -47.52 -23.41 2.22
CA TYR A 520 -48.16 -23.01 3.45
C TYR A 520 -49.68 -23.03 3.26
N PHE A 521 -50.39 -23.56 4.27
CA PHE A 521 -51.85 -23.61 4.33
C PHE A 521 -52.34 -23.02 5.65
N GLU A 522 -53.31 -22.11 5.59
CA GLU A 522 -53.96 -21.55 6.78
C GLU A 522 -55.40 -22.03 6.92
N PHE A 523 -55.80 -22.45 8.12
CA PHE A 523 -57.16 -22.91 8.42
C PHE A 523 -57.88 -22.00 9.43
N ASP A 524 -59.15 -22.31 9.70
CA ASP A 524 -59.96 -21.59 10.68
C ASP A 524 -59.38 -21.70 12.10
N ASP A 525 -58.92 -22.88 12.48
CA ASP A 525 -58.36 -23.18 13.79
C ASP A 525 -57.29 -24.29 13.74
N ALA A 526 -56.64 -24.53 14.89
CA ALA A 526 -55.59 -25.53 15.02
C ALA A 526 -56.12 -26.98 14.86
N VAL A 527 -57.42 -27.22 15.07
CA VAL A 527 -58.01 -28.56 14.93
C VAL A 527 -58.21 -28.89 13.46
N ALA A 528 -58.68 -27.94 12.66
CA ALA A 528 -58.76 -28.06 11.20
C ALA A 528 -57.37 -28.26 10.57
N ALA A 529 -56.36 -27.50 11.00
CA ALA A 529 -54.97 -27.68 10.59
C ALA A 529 -54.44 -29.09 10.93
N ARG A 530 -54.77 -29.62 12.12
CA ARG A 530 -54.41 -30.98 12.50
C ARG A 530 -55.09 -32.03 11.63
N ARG A 531 -56.39 -31.88 11.35
CA ARG A 531 -57.13 -32.78 10.45
C ARG A 531 -56.50 -32.81 9.05
N PHE A 532 -56.06 -31.66 8.54
CA PHE A 532 -55.32 -31.60 7.27
C PHE A 532 -53.97 -32.33 7.35
N THR A 533 -53.23 -32.15 8.44
CA THR A 533 -51.96 -32.84 8.69
C THR A 533 -52.11 -34.37 8.70
N GLU A 534 -53.19 -34.89 9.28
CA GLU A 534 -53.49 -36.34 9.28
C GLU A 534 -54.04 -36.83 7.92
N TRP A 535 -54.74 -35.96 7.17
CA TRP A 535 -55.37 -36.29 5.90
C TRP A 535 -54.40 -36.34 4.71
N LEU A 536 -53.42 -35.41 4.67
CA LEU A 536 -52.57 -35.22 3.50
C LEU A 536 -51.68 -36.45 3.17
N PRO A 537 -51.03 -37.12 4.13
CA PRO A 537 -50.20 -38.30 3.84
C PRO A 537 -50.96 -39.44 3.16
N LEU A 538 -52.27 -39.57 3.44
CA LEU A 538 -53.13 -40.59 2.82
C LEU A 538 -53.32 -40.37 1.30
N HIS A 539 -52.99 -39.18 0.79
CA HIS A 539 -53.16 -38.79 -0.61
C HIS A 539 -51.83 -38.72 -1.36
N ARG A 540 -50.71 -39.16 -0.75
CA ARG A 540 -49.37 -39.09 -1.37
C ARG A 540 -49.29 -39.82 -2.71
N GLU A 541 -49.93 -40.99 -2.86
CA GLU A 541 -49.91 -41.74 -4.12
C GLU A 541 -50.60 -40.98 -5.26
N ALA A 542 -51.76 -40.37 -4.98
CA ALA A 542 -52.47 -39.54 -5.94
C ALA A 542 -51.66 -38.30 -6.33
N LEU A 543 -51.04 -37.62 -5.36
CA LEU A 543 -50.14 -36.50 -5.61
C LEU A 543 -48.93 -36.92 -6.45
N SER A 544 -48.38 -38.11 -6.20
CA SER A 544 -47.28 -38.67 -6.98
C SER A 544 -47.68 -38.91 -8.44
N ALA A 545 -48.92 -39.32 -8.70
CA ALA A 545 -49.44 -39.47 -10.06
C ALA A 545 -49.53 -38.13 -10.78
N VAL A 546 -50.08 -37.10 -10.13
CA VAL A 546 -50.16 -35.72 -10.67
C VAL A 546 -48.77 -35.17 -10.99
N ILE A 547 -47.79 -35.40 -10.10
CA ILE A 547 -46.41 -34.94 -10.30
C ILE A 547 -45.77 -35.60 -11.53
N ARG A 548 -46.03 -36.89 -11.76
CA ARG A 548 -45.52 -37.64 -12.93
C ARG A 548 -46.12 -37.16 -14.26
N GLU A 549 -47.32 -36.59 -14.24
CA GLU A 549 -47.92 -35.97 -15.44
C GLU A 549 -47.20 -34.66 -15.82
N VAL A 550 -46.62 -33.97 -14.84
CA VAL A 550 -45.94 -32.68 -15.03
C VAL A 550 -44.46 -32.87 -15.40
N SER A 551 -43.77 -33.83 -14.77
CA SER A 551 -42.35 -34.09 -15.03
C SER A 551 -42.00 -35.56 -14.93
N ALA A 552 -41.25 -36.06 -15.92
CA ALA A 552 -40.67 -37.40 -15.92
C ALA A 552 -39.44 -37.53 -14.99
N HIS A 553 -38.88 -36.41 -14.52
CA HIS A 553 -37.65 -36.35 -13.73
C HIS A 553 -37.88 -36.01 -12.25
N ALA A 554 -39.07 -35.51 -11.89
CA ALA A 554 -39.41 -35.21 -10.50
C ALA A 554 -40.07 -36.42 -9.83
N GLN A 555 -39.43 -36.98 -8.82
CA GLN A 555 -39.98 -38.08 -8.04
C GLN A 555 -40.28 -37.63 -6.61
N LEU A 556 -41.55 -37.63 -6.20
CA LEU A 556 -41.95 -37.30 -4.82
C LEU A 556 -41.51 -38.40 -3.84
N VAL A 557 -40.40 -38.17 -3.12
CA VAL A 557 -39.82 -39.14 -2.19
C VAL A 557 -40.32 -38.98 -0.76
N ASP A 558 -40.80 -37.80 -0.39
CA ASP A 558 -41.33 -37.55 0.96
C ASP A 558 -42.39 -36.44 0.98
N LEU A 559 -43.27 -36.48 1.98
CA LEU A 559 -44.32 -35.48 2.20
C LEU A 559 -44.53 -35.29 3.70
N THR A 560 -43.90 -34.27 4.28
CA THR A 560 -43.92 -34.02 5.74
C THR A 560 -44.61 -32.71 6.07
N THR A 561 -45.24 -32.65 7.23
CA THR A 561 -46.07 -31.51 7.66
C THR A 561 -45.56 -30.97 8.99
N VAL A 562 -45.47 -29.65 9.10
CA VAL A 562 -45.17 -28.94 10.35
C VAL A 562 -46.30 -27.96 10.63
N GLN A 563 -47.01 -28.19 11.74
CA GLN A 563 -48.12 -27.33 12.16
C GLN A 563 -47.65 -26.26 13.14
N VAL A 564 -48.00 -25.00 12.89
CA VAL A 564 -47.81 -23.86 13.78
C VAL A 564 -49.16 -23.18 14.02
N GLY A 565 -49.78 -23.46 15.15
CA GLY A 565 -51.14 -22.98 15.44
C GLY A 565 -52.15 -23.46 14.41
N ARG A 566 -52.79 -22.53 13.69
CA ARG A 566 -53.76 -22.80 12.60
C ARG A 566 -53.12 -22.93 11.20
N GLN A 567 -51.79 -22.98 11.15
CA GLN A 567 -51.01 -22.98 9.92
C GLN A 567 -50.31 -24.33 9.75
N VAL A 568 -50.19 -24.82 8.51
CA VAL A 568 -49.47 -26.06 8.19
C VAL A 568 -48.50 -25.78 7.05
N HIS A 569 -47.23 -26.04 7.30
CA HIS A 569 -46.16 -26.04 6.30
C HIS A 569 -45.97 -27.47 5.80
N VAL A 570 -46.02 -27.66 4.49
CA VAL A 570 -45.97 -29.00 3.88
C VAL A 570 -44.73 -29.12 3.02
N SER A 571 -43.77 -29.93 3.43
CA SER A 571 -42.57 -30.19 2.65
C SER A 571 -42.84 -31.26 1.60
N PHE A 572 -42.96 -30.84 0.34
CA PHE A 572 -42.87 -31.75 -0.80
C PHE A 572 -41.41 -31.97 -1.12
N VAL A 573 -40.91 -33.19 -0.94
CA VAL A 573 -39.51 -33.55 -1.15
C VAL A 573 -39.37 -34.45 -2.37
N TYR A 574 -38.43 -34.11 -3.23
CA TYR A 574 -38.24 -34.69 -4.54
C TYR A 574 -36.79 -35.17 -4.76
N GLU A 575 -36.64 -36.26 -5.50
CA GLU A 575 -35.44 -36.49 -6.31
C GLU A 575 -35.64 -35.85 -7.68
N THR A 576 -34.57 -35.29 -8.25
CA THR A 576 -34.60 -34.42 -9.42
C THR A 576 -33.63 -34.81 -10.53
N ALA A 577 -33.12 -36.05 -10.46
CA ALA A 577 -32.13 -36.59 -11.38
C ALA A 577 -30.91 -35.64 -11.48
N ASP A 578 -30.52 -35.24 -12.70
CA ASP A 578 -29.36 -34.40 -12.95
C ASP A 578 -29.63 -32.88 -12.84
N ALA A 579 -30.89 -32.47 -12.61
CA ALA A 579 -31.24 -31.06 -12.44
C ALA A 579 -31.14 -30.64 -10.97
N ALA A 580 -30.72 -29.40 -10.71
CA ALA A 580 -30.82 -28.79 -9.37
C ALA A 580 -32.27 -28.76 -8.86
N GLY A 581 -33.24 -28.65 -9.78
CA GLY A 581 -34.62 -29.02 -9.52
C GLY A 581 -35.51 -27.93 -8.93
N GLN A 582 -35.01 -26.76 -8.52
CA GLN A 582 -35.83 -25.69 -7.90
C GLN A 582 -37.05 -25.27 -8.73
N ASN A 583 -36.89 -25.03 -10.03
CA ASN A 583 -38.00 -24.64 -10.91
C ASN A 583 -38.97 -25.81 -11.13
N MET A 584 -38.43 -27.02 -11.28
CA MET A 584 -39.21 -28.23 -11.49
C MET A 584 -40.06 -28.58 -10.26
N THR A 585 -39.50 -28.51 -9.05
CA THR A 585 -40.26 -28.75 -7.82
C THR A 585 -41.32 -27.69 -7.62
N THR A 586 -41.04 -26.42 -7.96
CA THR A 586 -42.03 -25.34 -7.93
C THR A 586 -43.22 -25.62 -8.86
N ALA A 587 -42.96 -25.98 -10.13
CA ALA A 587 -44.00 -26.29 -11.09
C ALA A 587 -44.84 -27.51 -10.66
N THR A 588 -44.18 -28.61 -10.29
CA THR A 588 -44.85 -29.84 -9.86
C THR A 588 -45.65 -29.65 -8.57
N THR A 589 -45.13 -28.92 -7.59
CA THR A 589 -45.88 -28.56 -6.37
C THR A 589 -47.07 -27.65 -6.73
N TRP A 590 -46.91 -26.66 -7.61
CA TRP A 590 -48.03 -25.81 -8.03
C TRP A 590 -49.18 -26.61 -8.66
N HIS A 591 -48.89 -27.54 -9.56
CA HIS A 591 -49.89 -28.44 -10.13
C HIS A 591 -50.52 -29.36 -9.08
N ALA A 592 -49.74 -29.84 -8.11
CA ALA A 592 -50.26 -30.59 -6.98
C ALA A 592 -51.23 -29.75 -6.12
N LEU A 593 -50.93 -28.46 -5.90
CA LEU A 593 -51.82 -27.53 -5.19
C LEU A 593 -53.13 -27.29 -5.95
N GLN A 594 -53.07 -27.10 -7.27
CA GLN A 594 -54.26 -26.97 -8.13
C GLN A 594 -55.13 -28.22 -8.06
N TRP A 595 -54.53 -29.40 -8.10
CA TRP A 595 -55.25 -30.66 -7.96
C TRP A 595 -55.88 -30.82 -6.57
N LEU A 596 -55.21 -30.37 -5.50
CA LEU A 596 -55.67 -30.48 -4.12
C LEU A 596 -56.94 -29.69 -3.82
N GLU A 597 -57.31 -28.69 -4.61
CA GLU A 597 -58.50 -27.87 -4.38
C GLU A 597 -59.79 -28.70 -4.27
N ALA A 598 -60.02 -29.63 -5.21
CA ALA A 598 -61.23 -30.44 -5.22
C ALA A 598 -61.27 -31.51 -4.11
N PRO A 599 -60.22 -32.32 -3.88
CA PRO A 599 -60.18 -33.26 -2.75
C PRO A 599 -60.31 -32.59 -1.37
N LEU A 600 -59.73 -31.41 -1.19
CA LEU A 600 -59.84 -30.66 0.06
C LEU A 600 -61.27 -30.15 0.30
N ALA A 601 -61.94 -29.66 -0.74
CA ALA A 601 -63.34 -29.26 -0.66
C ALA A 601 -64.23 -30.46 -0.29
N ALA A 602 -64.01 -31.62 -0.91
CA ALA A 602 -64.76 -32.85 -0.60
C ALA A 602 -64.54 -33.33 0.84
N ALA A 603 -63.35 -33.13 1.41
CA ALA A 603 -63.02 -33.48 2.79
C ALA A 603 -63.46 -32.45 3.84
N GLY A 604 -64.01 -31.30 3.42
CA GLY A 604 -64.33 -30.18 4.33
C GLY A 604 -63.10 -29.55 4.97
N LEU A 605 -61.97 -29.52 4.25
CA LEU A 605 -60.66 -29.01 4.69
C LEU A 605 -60.21 -27.85 3.78
N VAL A 606 -61.09 -26.89 3.51
CA VAL A 606 -60.78 -25.75 2.64
C VAL A 606 -59.88 -24.77 3.41
N PRO A 607 -58.64 -24.51 2.95
CA PRO A 607 -57.77 -23.50 3.56
C PRO A 607 -58.27 -22.08 3.26
N ARG A 608 -58.09 -21.16 4.21
CA ARG A 608 -58.32 -19.71 4.04
C ARG A 608 -57.29 -19.07 3.12
N HIS A 609 -56.05 -19.54 3.21
CA HIS A 609 -54.93 -19.01 2.44
C HIS A 609 -53.99 -20.15 2.08
N VAL A 610 -53.51 -20.14 0.85
CA VAL A 610 -52.49 -21.07 0.34
C VAL A 610 -51.39 -20.24 -0.31
N GLN A 611 -50.15 -20.54 0.04
CA GLN A 611 -48.97 -19.92 -0.56
C GLN A 611 -47.96 -21.00 -0.92
N ILE A 612 -47.34 -20.90 -2.10
CA ILE A 612 -46.46 -21.95 -2.62
C ILE A 612 -45.15 -22.13 -1.85
N GLU A 613 -44.69 -21.07 -1.18
CA GLU A 613 -43.46 -21.06 -0.38
C GLU A 613 -43.58 -20.06 0.76
N ALA A 614 -43.28 -20.48 1.99
CA ALA A 614 -43.28 -19.64 3.19
C ALA A 614 -41.90 -19.62 3.87
N THR A 615 -40.84 -19.63 3.06
CA THR A 615 -39.40 -19.66 3.40
C THR A 615 -38.89 -20.90 4.16
N TYR A 616 -39.78 -21.84 4.49
CA TYR A 616 -39.43 -23.05 5.25
C TYR A 616 -38.58 -24.04 4.45
N SER A 617 -38.60 -23.98 3.12
CA SER A 617 -37.67 -24.79 2.30
C SER A 617 -36.20 -24.41 2.49
N GLY A 618 -35.91 -23.26 3.10
CA GLY A 618 -34.55 -22.76 3.25
C GLY A 618 -33.87 -22.39 1.92
N ASP A 619 -34.62 -22.31 0.81
CA ASP A 619 -34.11 -21.99 -0.53
C ASP A 619 -33.37 -20.65 -0.52
N LYS A 620 -32.08 -20.68 -0.87
CA LYS A 620 -31.18 -19.54 -0.85
C LYS A 620 -31.10 -18.92 0.55
N ARG A 621 -31.10 -19.74 1.60
CA ARG A 621 -30.91 -19.30 2.99
C ARG A 621 -30.13 -20.32 3.82
N VAL A 622 -29.34 -19.82 4.77
CA VAL A 622 -28.72 -20.67 5.80
C VAL A 622 -29.78 -21.05 6.83
N SER A 623 -29.93 -22.35 7.11
CA SER A 623 -30.85 -22.84 8.14
C SER A 623 -30.39 -24.15 8.77
N PHE A 624 -30.71 -24.34 10.05
CA PHE A 624 -30.53 -25.63 10.73
C PHE A 624 -31.36 -26.76 10.09
N ALA A 625 -32.50 -26.41 9.48
CA ALA A 625 -33.33 -27.37 8.76
C ALA A 625 -32.57 -27.99 7.58
N ASN A 626 -31.86 -27.18 6.78
CA ASN A 626 -31.03 -27.66 5.68
C ASN A 626 -29.82 -28.47 6.18
N LEU A 627 -29.17 -28.01 7.26
CA LEU A 627 -28.04 -28.73 7.87
C LEU A 627 -28.43 -30.14 8.32
N LEU A 628 -29.56 -30.28 9.03
CA LEU A 628 -30.03 -31.55 9.61
C LEU A 628 -30.76 -32.43 8.59
N GLY A 629 -31.77 -31.87 7.92
CA GLY A 629 -32.65 -32.57 6.98
C GLY A 629 -32.07 -32.77 5.58
N GLY A 630 -31.05 -31.98 5.21
CA GLY A 630 -30.47 -31.94 3.87
C GLY A 630 -31.34 -31.18 2.87
N ARG A 631 -30.71 -30.64 1.82
CA ARG A 631 -31.41 -29.98 0.70
C ARG A 631 -30.55 -29.95 -0.56
N GLY A 632 -30.99 -30.56 -1.65
CA GLY A 632 -30.11 -30.85 -2.79
C GLY A 632 -29.34 -32.15 -2.52
N THR A 633 -28.05 -32.18 -2.81
CA THR A 633 -27.22 -33.39 -2.68
C THR A 633 -26.42 -33.37 -1.39
N ARG A 634 -26.51 -34.45 -0.60
CA ARG A 634 -25.65 -34.69 0.56
C ARG A 634 -24.46 -35.55 0.15
N VAL A 635 -23.25 -35.08 0.43
CA VAL A 635 -22.00 -35.74 0.02
C VAL A 635 -20.95 -35.68 1.13
N VAL A 636 -20.11 -36.71 1.20
CA VAL A 636 -18.97 -36.81 2.11
C VAL A 636 -17.69 -37.00 1.30
N ALA A 637 -16.61 -36.33 1.70
CA ALA A 637 -15.24 -36.58 1.26
C ALA A 637 -14.35 -36.86 2.48
N GLU A 638 -13.44 -37.83 2.41
CA GLU A 638 -12.55 -38.17 3.53
C GLU A 638 -11.20 -38.75 3.07
N ALA A 639 -10.17 -38.56 3.90
CA ALA A 639 -8.84 -39.12 3.72
C ALA A 639 -8.08 -39.24 5.06
N VAL A 640 -7.10 -40.15 5.12
CA VAL A 640 -6.07 -40.17 6.17
C VAL A 640 -4.79 -39.62 5.55
N ILE A 641 -4.23 -38.56 6.11
CA ILE A 641 -3.08 -37.83 5.56
C ILE A 641 -1.83 -38.15 6.40
N PRO A 642 -0.80 -38.78 5.80
CA PRO A 642 0.44 -39.10 6.50
C PRO A 642 1.16 -37.87 7.07
N ALA A 643 1.78 -38.04 8.24
CA ALA A 643 2.49 -36.98 8.96
C ALA A 643 3.60 -36.30 8.11
N ASP A 644 4.31 -37.09 7.30
CA ASP A 644 5.33 -36.60 6.38
C ASP A 644 4.70 -35.74 5.28
N VAL A 645 3.56 -36.14 4.71
CA VAL A 645 2.85 -35.35 3.70
C VAL A 645 2.40 -34.01 4.28
N ILE A 646 1.91 -33.97 5.53
CA ILE A 646 1.52 -32.72 6.20
C ILE A 646 2.73 -31.78 6.34
N ARG A 647 3.87 -32.29 6.82
CA ARG A 647 5.11 -31.49 6.96
C ARG A 647 5.64 -30.99 5.63
N HIS A 648 5.67 -31.85 4.62
CA HIS A 648 6.30 -31.53 3.34
C HIS A 648 5.41 -30.75 2.39
N VAL A 649 4.09 -30.93 2.42
CA VAL A 649 3.13 -30.26 1.51
C VAL A 649 2.41 -29.11 2.20
N LEU A 650 1.82 -29.37 3.36
CA LEU A 650 1.06 -28.36 4.12
C LEU A 650 1.95 -27.46 4.99
N LYS A 651 3.23 -27.84 5.17
CA LYS A 651 4.27 -27.05 5.84
C LYS A 651 3.94 -26.72 7.30
N VAL A 652 3.33 -27.67 8.01
CA VAL A 652 2.94 -27.56 9.41
C VAL A 652 3.15 -28.89 10.12
N GLU A 653 3.37 -28.88 11.43
CA GLU A 653 3.35 -30.12 12.24
C GLU A 653 1.90 -30.62 12.41
N PRO A 654 1.63 -31.94 12.36
CA PRO A 654 0.27 -32.49 12.51
C PRO A 654 -0.44 -32.03 13.80
N SER A 655 0.29 -31.98 14.91
CA SER A 655 -0.23 -31.51 16.20
C SER A 655 -0.64 -30.04 16.17
N ARG A 656 0.09 -29.20 15.44
CA ARG A 656 -0.26 -27.79 15.26
C ARG A 656 -1.48 -27.65 14.36
N LEU A 657 -1.55 -28.40 13.25
CA LEU A 657 -2.73 -28.40 12.37
C LEU A 657 -4.01 -28.72 13.16
N LEU A 658 -3.96 -29.74 14.01
CA LEU A 658 -5.07 -30.14 14.88
C LEU A 658 -5.43 -29.03 15.89
N ALA A 659 -4.44 -28.42 16.52
CA ALA A 659 -4.66 -27.29 17.44
C ALA A 659 -5.30 -26.08 16.73
N GLY A 660 -4.84 -25.75 15.51
CA GLY A 660 -5.42 -24.69 14.69
C GLY A 660 -6.88 -24.97 14.31
N TYR A 661 -7.19 -26.20 13.94
CA TYR A 661 -8.57 -26.63 13.69
C TYR A 661 -9.46 -26.50 14.94
N HIS A 662 -9.00 -26.92 16.12
CA HIS A 662 -9.79 -26.74 17.35
C HIS A 662 -10.03 -25.26 17.69
N ALA A 663 -9.06 -24.39 17.41
CA ALA A 663 -9.21 -22.95 17.57
C ALA A 663 -10.28 -22.39 16.62
N THR A 664 -10.35 -22.83 15.36
CA THR A 664 -11.39 -22.37 14.42
C THR A 664 -12.77 -22.87 14.81
N VAL A 665 -12.90 -24.13 15.25
CA VAL A 665 -14.19 -24.69 15.70
C VAL A 665 -14.74 -23.92 16.91
N SER A 666 -13.92 -23.73 17.94
CA SER A 666 -14.34 -23.02 19.16
C SER A 666 -14.73 -21.57 18.86
N SER A 667 -13.98 -20.89 17.98
CA SER A 667 -14.29 -19.53 17.53
C SER A 667 -15.61 -19.48 16.74
N GLY A 668 -15.83 -20.43 15.83
CA GLY A 668 -17.05 -20.52 15.03
C GLY A 668 -18.30 -20.76 15.87
N VAL A 669 -18.20 -21.63 16.89
CA VAL A 669 -19.30 -21.84 17.86
C VAL A 669 -19.63 -20.55 18.61
N MET A 670 -18.62 -19.80 19.06
CA MET A 670 -18.82 -18.52 19.75
C MET A 670 -19.43 -17.45 18.83
N ALA A 671 -19.12 -17.49 17.54
CA ALA A 671 -19.70 -16.60 16.53
C ALA A 671 -21.15 -16.97 16.13
N GLY A 672 -21.64 -18.14 16.54
CA GLY A 672 -22.98 -18.63 16.19
C GLY A 672 -23.06 -19.23 14.79
N GLU A 673 -21.97 -19.83 14.29
CA GLU A 673 -21.95 -20.52 12.99
C GLU A 673 -22.94 -21.70 12.94
N VAL A 674 -23.58 -21.89 11.77
CA VAL A 674 -24.48 -23.01 11.48
C VAL A 674 -23.72 -24.05 10.68
N GLY A 675 -23.19 -25.07 11.38
CA GLY A 675 -22.15 -25.95 10.82
C GLY A 675 -20.77 -25.28 10.88
N HIS A 676 -19.71 -26.03 10.58
CA HIS A 676 -18.35 -25.49 10.59
C HIS A 676 -17.55 -26.02 9.40
N THR A 677 -16.97 -25.09 8.63
CA THR A 677 -15.99 -25.31 7.58
C THR A 677 -14.97 -24.18 7.67
N ALA A 678 -13.73 -24.38 7.23
CA ALA A 678 -12.75 -23.30 7.22
C ALA A 678 -13.10 -22.27 6.12
N ASN A 679 -13.30 -22.72 4.88
CA ASN A 679 -13.67 -21.86 3.75
C ASN A 679 -14.24 -22.65 2.55
N ALA A 680 -15.12 -23.63 2.81
CA ALA A 680 -15.78 -24.39 1.75
C ALA A 680 -16.57 -23.49 0.78
N ALA A 681 -17.06 -22.34 1.25
CA ALA A 681 -17.78 -21.36 0.44
C ALA A 681 -16.97 -20.86 -0.76
N ASN A 682 -15.66 -20.63 -0.62
CA ASN A 682 -14.82 -20.20 -1.73
C ASN A 682 -14.66 -21.28 -2.82
N ALA A 683 -14.47 -22.54 -2.42
CA ALA A 683 -14.41 -23.65 -3.37
C ALA A 683 -15.75 -23.82 -4.11
N VAL A 684 -16.85 -23.83 -3.35
CA VAL A 684 -18.22 -23.97 -3.89
C VAL A 684 -18.52 -22.82 -4.85
N ALA A 685 -18.28 -21.57 -4.48
CA ALA A 685 -18.54 -20.40 -5.32
C ALA A 685 -17.74 -20.44 -6.64
N ALA A 686 -16.44 -20.74 -6.55
CA ALA A 686 -15.59 -20.76 -7.74
C ALA A 686 -15.96 -21.88 -8.72
N ILE A 687 -16.32 -23.06 -8.21
CA ILE A 687 -16.79 -24.17 -9.05
C ILE A 687 -18.20 -23.87 -9.59
N PHE A 688 -19.09 -23.28 -8.79
CA PHE A 688 -20.45 -22.90 -9.20
C PHE A 688 -20.43 -21.92 -10.37
N LEU A 689 -19.63 -20.86 -10.27
CA LEU A 689 -19.45 -19.87 -11.33
C LEU A 689 -18.90 -20.52 -12.61
N ALA A 690 -17.91 -21.39 -12.49
CA ALA A 690 -17.31 -22.07 -13.63
C ALA A 690 -18.28 -23.03 -14.32
N THR A 691 -19.14 -23.72 -13.56
CA THR A 691 -19.99 -24.82 -14.04
C THR A 691 -21.46 -24.45 -14.23
N GLY A 692 -21.82 -23.16 -14.10
CA GLY A 692 -23.17 -22.66 -14.41
C GLY A 692 -24.24 -22.98 -13.37
N GLN A 693 -23.83 -23.16 -12.12
CA GLN A 693 -24.73 -23.38 -10.99
C GLN A 693 -25.34 -22.05 -10.50
N ASP A 694 -26.37 -22.13 -9.64
CA ASP A 694 -26.96 -20.93 -9.05
C ASP A 694 -26.07 -20.39 -7.92
N VAL A 695 -25.37 -19.28 -8.18
CA VAL A 695 -24.46 -18.65 -7.22
C VAL A 695 -25.19 -18.14 -5.97
N ALA A 696 -26.49 -17.86 -6.06
CA ALA A 696 -27.30 -17.50 -4.89
C ALA A 696 -27.56 -18.71 -3.96
N CYS A 697 -27.12 -19.92 -4.34
CA CYS A 697 -27.15 -21.11 -3.51
C CYS A 697 -25.80 -21.41 -2.84
N VAL A 698 -24.77 -20.56 -3.01
CA VAL A 698 -23.43 -20.80 -2.43
C VAL A 698 -23.51 -20.94 -0.91
N HIS A 699 -24.17 -20.02 -0.21
CA HIS A 699 -24.18 -20.03 1.26
C HIS A 699 -24.96 -21.21 1.87
N GLU A 700 -25.98 -21.72 1.18
CA GLU A 700 -26.66 -22.95 1.62
C GLU A 700 -25.89 -24.21 1.22
N SER A 701 -25.19 -24.17 0.09
CA SER A 701 -24.39 -25.29 -0.45
C SER A 701 -23.04 -25.43 0.27
N SER A 702 -22.52 -24.35 0.86
CA SER A 702 -21.29 -24.33 1.64
C SER A 702 -21.50 -24.67 3.12
N LEU A 703 -22.75 -24.88 3.56
CA LEU A 703 -22.99 -25.45 4.89
C LEU A 703 -22.33 -26.82 4.96
N GLY A 704 -21.68 -27.12 6.07
CA GLY A 704 -20.99 -28.38 6.20
C GLY A 704 -20.36 -28.63 7.56
N PHE A 705 -19.70 -29.79 7.62
CA PHE A 705 -18.90 -30.21 8.74
C PHE A 705 -17.52 -30.62 8.22
N LEU A 706 -16.52 -29.80 8.52
CA LEU A 706 -15.12 -30.18 8.48
C LEU A 706 -14.80 -30.91 9.78
N THR A 707 -14.18 -32.08 9.68
CA THR A 707 -13.66 -32.85 10.82
C THR A 707 -12.19 -33.13 10.58
N ILE A 708 -11.34 -32.82 11.57
CA ILE A 708 -9.91 -33.14 11.57
C ILE A 708 -9.60 -33.78 12.92
N GLU A 709 -9.08 -35.01 12.88
CA GLU A 709 -8.82 -35.84 14.06
C GLU A 709 -7.44 -36.51 13.94
N ALA A 710 -6.82 -36.81 15.07
CA ALA A 710 -5.58 -37.58 15.10
C ALA A 710 -5.85 -39.05 14.76
N ASP A 711 -5.01 -39.63 13.89
CA ASP A 711 -4.99 -41.07 13.59
C ASP A 711 -3.56 -41.59 13.79
N GLY A 712 -3.19 -41.85 15.04
CA GLY A 712 -1.79 -42.09 15.41
C GLY A 712 -0.95 -40.82 15.22
N ASP A 713 0.11 -40.92 14.42
CA ASP A 713 0.95 -39.77 14.03
C ASP A 713 0.39 -39.01 12.81
N ASP A 714 -0.59 -39.60 12.12
CA ASP A 714 -1.25 -39.08 10.93
C ASP A 714 -2.54 -38.32 11.29
N ILE A 715 -3.23 -37.78 10.28
CA ILE A 715 -4.48 -37.04 10.48
C ILE A 715 -5.60 -37.64 9.63
N TYR A 716 -6.71 -38.00 10.26
CA TYR A 716 -7.97 -38.22 9.56
C TYR A 716 -8.68 -36.89 9.31
N ALA A 717 -9.12 -36.65 8.07
CA ALA A 717 -9.88 -35.47 7.72
C ALA A 717 -11.09 -35.81 6.86
N SER A 718 -12.22 -35.16 7.14
CA SER A 718 -13.45 -35.30 6.35
C SER A 718 -14.20 -33.99 6.17
N MET A 719 -14.94 -33.91 5.06
CA MET A 719 -15.83 -32.81 4.69
C MET A 719 -17.21 -33.39 4.36
N THR A 720 -18.23 -32.97 5.10
CA THR A 720 -19.63 -33.32 4.81
C THR A 720 -20.40 -32.09 4.39
N LEU A 721 -20.96 -32.09 3.18
CA LEU A 721 -21.82 -31.02 2.67
C LEU A 721 -23.25 -31.57 2.55
N PRO A 722 -24.19 -31.22 3.45
CA PRO A 722 -25.53 -31.80 3.47
C PRO A 722 -26.50 -31.15 2.47
N SER A 723 -26.14 -30.03 1.85
CA SER A 723 -27.09 -29.20 1.12
C SER A 723 -26.60 -28.61 -0.21
N LEU A 724 -25.85 -29.37 -1.01
CA LEU A 724 -25.39 -28.94 -2.34
C LEU A 724 -26.56 -28.83 -3.33
N ALA A 725 -27.04 -27.61 -3.60
CA ALA A 725 -28.05 -27.35 -4.62
C ALA A 725 -27.40 -27.20 -6.01
N ILE A 726 -27.15 -28.34 -6.67
CA ILE A 726 -26.39 -28.42 -7.93
C ILE A 726 -27.12 -29.24 -9.00
N GLY A 727 -26.75 -29.06 -10.27
CA GLY A 727 -27.17 -29.89 -11.39
C GLY A 727 -26.20 -29.84 -12.57
N SER A 728 -26.20 -30.87 -13.41
CA SER A 728 -25.47 -30.89 -14.69
C SER A 728 -26.34 -30.51 -15.89
N ILE A 729 -27.65 -30.30 -15.68
CA ILE A 729 -28.61 -29.85 -16.69
C ILE A 729 -29.51 -28.70 -16.17
N GLY A 730 -29.89 -27.81 -17.08
CA GLY A 730 -30.76 -26.66 -16.80
C GLY A 730 -30.05 -25.46 -16.15
N GLY A 731 -30.75 -24.34 -15.99
CA GLY A 731 -30.17 -23.13 -15.41
C GLY A 731 -29.04 -22.57 -16.29
N GLY A 732 -27.87 -22.25 -15.70
CA GLY A 732 -26.71 -21.76 -16.44
C GLY A 732 -25.86 -22.85 -17.10
N THR A 733 -26.15 -24.13 -16.85
CA THR A 733 -25.31 -25.26 -17.28
C THR A 733 -25.31 -25.50 -18.79
N HIS A 734 -26.29 -24.97 -19.53
CA HIS A 734 -26.33 -25.09 -21.01
C HIS A 734 -25.55 -24.01 -21.74
N LEU A 735 -25.08 -22.97 -21.03
CA LEU A 735 -24.26 -21.94 -21.64
C LEU A 735 -22.91 -22.53 -22.05
N ARG A 736 -22.42 -22.11 -23.22
CA ARG A 736 -21.28 -22.74 -23.90
C ARG A 736 -20.04 -22.87 -23.01
N ASP A 737 -19.65 -21.82 -22.30
CA ASP A 737 -18.43 -21.82 -21.48
C ASP A 737 -18.59 -22.71 -20.25
N GLN A 738 -19.77 -22.68 -19.62
CA GLN A 738 -20.13 -23.52 -18.48
C GLN A 738 -20.21 -25.01 -18.86
N GLN A 739 -20.74 -25.33 -20.06
CA GLN A 739 -20.70 -26.69 -20.60
C GLN A 739 -19.28 -27.19 -20.79
N ALA A 740 -18.37 -26.34 -21.30
CA ALA A 740 -16.97 -26.70 -21.46
C ALA A 740 -16.30 -26.99 -20.10
N CYS A 741 -16.61 -26.21 -19.08
CA CYS A 741 -16.15 -26.47 -17.71
C CYS A 741 -16.71 -27.76 -17.11
N LEU A 742 -18.00 -28.05 -17.32
CA LEU A 742 -18.61 -29.32 -16.88
C LEU A 742 -17.95 -30.52 -17.56
N ALA A 743 -17.67 -30.44 -18.86
CA ALA A 743 -16.95 -31.46 -19.60
C ALA A 743 -15.50 -31.62 -19.11
N LEU A 744 -14.81 -30.51 -18.81
CA LEU A 744 -13.47 -30.52 -18.24
C LEU A 744 -13.42 -31.19 -16.86
N ALA A 745 -14.47 -31.00 -16.07
CA ALA A 745 -14.64 -31.65 -14.77
C ALA A 745 -15.18 -33.10 -14.88
N HIS A 746 -15.45 -33.61 -16.09
CA HIS A 746 -16.12 -34.88 -16.34
C HIS A 746 -17.46 -35.03 -15.60
N CYS A 747 -18.23 -33.95 -15.54
CA CYS A 747 -19.53 -33.86 -14.90
C CYS A 747 -20.66 -33.62 -15.91
N ASP A 748 -20.38 -33.73 -17.21
CA ASP A 748 -21.38 -33.67 -18.28
C ASP A 748 -22.09 -35.02 -18.49
N GLY A 749 -23.32 -34.96 -19.00
CA GLY A 749 -24.14 -36.14 -19.28
C GLY A 749 -24.83 -36.78 -18.05
N PRO A 750 -25.44 -37.97 -18.22
CA PRO A 750 -26.22 -38.64 -17.16
C PRO A 750 -25.41 -38.93 -15.89
N GLY A 751 -25.99 -38.71 -14.71
CA GLY A 751 -25.30 -38.84 -13.43
C GLY A 751 -24.21 -37.78 -13.23
N GLY A 752 -24.30 -36.67 -13.95
CA GLY A 752 -23.35 -35.55 -13.87
C GLY A 752 -23.49 -34.79 -12.56
N SER A 753 -24.70 -34.71 -11.99
CA SER A 753 -24.92 -34.02 -10.72
C SER A 753 -24.23 -34.72 -9.53
N GLU A 754 -24.24 -36.05 -9.49
CA GLU A 754 -23.56 -36.82 -8.43
C GLU A 754 -22.05 -36.70 -8.53
N ARG A 755 -21.51 -36.82 -9.76
CA ARG A 755 -20.08 -36.59 -10.04
C ARG A 755 -19.63 -35.20 -9.61
N LEU A 756 -20.45 -34.18 -9.89
CA LEU A 756 -20.17 -32.81 -9.48
C LEU A 756 -20.18 -32.65 -7.95
N ALA A 757 -21.10 -33.33 -7.24
CA ALA A 757 -21.13 -33.32 -5.77
C ALA A 757 -19.83 -33.88 -5.16
N GLU A 758 -19.40 -35.06 -5.62
CA GLU A 758 -18.16 -35.68 -5.16
C GLU A 758 -16.94 -34.81 -5.45
N LEU A 759 -16.87 -34.23 -6.66
CA LEU A 759 -15.79 -33.35 -7.07
C LEU A 759 -15.71 -32.11 -6.17
N ILE A 760 -16.85 -31.43 -5.92
CA ILE A 760 -16.90 -30.26 -5.03
C ILE A 760 -16.44 -30.63 -3.62
N ALA A 761 -16.93 -31.73 -3.05
CA ALA A 761 -16.57 -32.13 -1.69
C ALA A 761 -15.07 -32.44 -1.53
N GLY A 762 -14.46 -33.13 -2.52
CA GLY A 762 -13.04 -33.43 -2.50
C GLY A 762 -12.16 -32.18 -2.57
N PHE A 763 -12.49 -31.23 -3.46
CA PHE A 763 -11.73 -29.98 -3.57
C PHE A 763 -11.99 -29.01 -2.39
N ALA A 764 -13.19 -29.00 -1.82
CA ALA A 764 -13.49 -28.26 -0.60
C ALA A 764 -12.68 -28.79 0.60
N LEU A 765 -12.59 -30.12 0.77
CA LEU A 765 -11.72 -30.73 1.79
C LEU A 765 -10.25 -30.33 1.61
N GLY A 766 -9.76 -30.37 0.37
CA GLY A 766 -8.39 -29.95 0.05
C GLY A 766 -8.13 -28.48 0.39
N LEU A 767 -9.03 -27.58 -0.01
CA LEU A 767 -8.92 -26.15 0.31
C LEU A 767 -8.89 -25.93 1.83
N ASP A 768 -9.79 -26.54 2.58
CA ASP A 768 -9.91 -26.33 4.02
C ASP A 768 -8.71 -26.87 4.80
N LEU A 769 -8.15 -28.01 4.39
CA LEU A 769 -6.88 -28.52 4.92
C LEU A 769 -5.73 -27.54 4.67
N SER A 770 -5.63 -27.04 3.44
CA SER A 770 -4.60 -26.07 3.07
C SER A 770 -4.77 -24.76 3.83
N LEU A 771 -5.99 -24.26 3.98
CA LEU A 771 -6.25 -23.02 4.70
C LEU A 771 -5.96 -23.17 6.20
N THR A 772 -6.41 -24.25 6.83
CA THR A 772 -6.17 -24.50 8.26
C THR A 772 -4.66 -24.55 8.55
N ALA A 773 -3.88 -25.19 7.68
CA ALA A 773 -2.42 -25.19 7.77
C ALA A 773 -1.82 -23.79 7.58
N ALA A 774 -2.33 -23.00 6.63
CA ALA A 774 -1.87 -21.64 6.40
C ALA A 774 -2.18 -20.70 7.57
N LEU A 775 -3.34 -20.84 8.22
CA LEU A 775 -3.74 -20.03 9.39
C LEU A 775 -2.91 -20.35 10.63
N THR A 776 -2.42 -21.58 10.75
CA THR A 776 -1.57 -22.05 11.86
C THR A 776 -0.10 -21.65 11.67
N THR A 777 0.24 -21.04 10.54
CA THR A 777 1.61 -20.61 10.18
C THR A 777 1.59 -19.16 9.69
N ASN A 778 2.75 -18.53 9.48
CA ASN A 778 2.82 -17.19 8.85
C ASN A 778 2.60 -17.22 7.32
N GLN A 779 2.09 -18.33 6.77
CA GLN A 779 1.90 -18.50 5.33
C GLN A 779 0.63 -17.82 4.81
N PHE A 780 -0.37 -17.58 5.66
CA PHE A 780 -1.61 -16.93 5.23
C PHE A 780 -1.38 -15.49 4.73
N ALA A 781 -0.77 -14.64 5.56
CA ALA A 781 -0.46 -13.25 5.18
C ALA A 781 0.50 -13.18 3.99
N SER A 782 1.60 -13.95 4.02
CA SER A 782 2.62 -13.93 2.95
C SER A 782 2.11 -14.45 1.60
N ALA A 783 1.20 -15.44 1.58
CA ALA A 783 0.59 -15.90 0.34
C ALA A 783 -0.36 -14.85 -0.26
N HIS A 784 -1.16 -14.17 0.55
CA HIS A 784 -2.04 -13.09 0.10
C HIS A 784 -1.26 -11.84 -0.32
N GLU A 785 -0.13 -11.51 0.31
CA GLU A 785 0.75 -10.45 -0.16
C GLU A 785 1.39 -10.76 -1.51
N ARG A 786 1.86 -12.00 -1.70
CA ARG A 786 2.54 -12.43 -2.93
C ARG A 786 1.60 -12.65 -4.12
N LEU A 787 0.41 -13.20 -3.88
CA LEU A 787 -0.50 -13.65 -4.93
C LEU A 787 -1.81 -12.85 -5.00
N GLY A 788 -2.15 -12.07 -3.96
CA GLY A 788 -3.41 -11.35 -3.82
C GLY A 788 -3.33 -9.83 -4.03
N ARG A 789 -2.13 -9.23 -4.04
CA ARG A 789 -1.96 -7.80 -4.34
C ARG A 789 -1.74 -7.55 -5.83
N ASN A 790 -2.76 -7.05 -6.52
CA ASN A 790 -2.63 -6.39 -7.81
C ASN A 790 -2.03 -4.99 -7.61
N ARG A 791 -0.70 -4.88 -7.52
CA ARG A 791 0.02 -3.62 -7.79
C ARG A 791 0.56 -3.68 -9.22
N PRO A 792 -0.10 -3.08 -10.23
CA PRO A 792 0.50 -2.93 -11.54
C PRO A 792 1.56 -1.83 -11.46
N VAL A 793 2.75 -2.18 -10.95
CA VAL A 793 3.93 -1.37 -11.18
C VAL A 793 4.31 -1.55 -12.65
N ALA A 794 4.45 -0.46 -13.39
CA ALA A 794 4.96 -0.48 -14.76
C ALA A 794 6.49 -0.69 -14.78
N PHE A 795 6.93 -1.83 -14.23
CA PHE A 795 8.33 -2.22 -14.08
C PHE A 795 9.06 -2.22 -15.43
N LEU A 796 10.39 -1.98 -15.40
CA LEU A 796 11.25 -1.97 -16.59
C LEU A 796 11.05 -3.24 -17.42
N ARG A 797 10.66 -3.09 -18.69
CA ARG A 797 10.64 -4.20 -19.66
C ARG A 797 11.89 -4.16 -20.54
N ARG A 798 12.30 -5.31 -21.09
CA ARG A 798 13.53 -5.40 -21.90
C ARG A 798 13.48 -4.50 -23.14
N ASP A 799 12.29 -4.34 -23.73
CA ASP A 799 12.03 -3.51 -24.91
C ASP A 799 12.11 -2.00 -24.63
N GLU A 800 12.01 -1.57 -23.36
CA GLU A 800 12.16 -0.16 -22.99
C GLU A 800 13.63 0.27 -22.83
N LEU A 801 14.53 -0.70 -22.63
CA LEU A 801 15.97 -0.49 -22.51
C LEU A 801 16.65 -0.79 -23.87
N ASP A 802 16.37 0.04 -24.87
CA ASP A 802 16.89 -0.06 -26.22
C ASP A 802 18.06 0.91 -26.49
N GLY A 803 18.58 0.90 -27.73
CA GLY A 803 19.67 1.78 -28.12
C GLY A 803 19.32 3.28 -28.02
N ALA A 804 18.07 3.66 -28.28
CA ALA A 804 17.64 5.05 -28.18
C ALA A 804 17.63 5.51 -26.70
N ARG A 805 17.13 4.66 -25.81
CA ARG A 805 17.17 4.90 -24.37
C ARG A 805 18.61 4.98 -23.85
N LEU A 806 19.52 4.12 -24.31
CA LEU A 806 20.93 4.21 -23.94
C LEU A 806 21.59 5.52 -24.38
N VAL A 807 21.26 6.02 -25.58
CA VAL A 807 21.73 7.33 -26.05
C VAL A 807 21.21 8.45 -25.14
N GLU A 808 19.94 8.38 -24.72
CA GLU A 808 19.36 9.33 -23.77
C GLU A 808 20.10 9.31 -22.43
N ILE A 809 20.28 8.12 -21.84
CA ILE A 809 20.97 7.93 -20.56
C ILE A 809 22.41 8.44 -20.64
N ALA A 810 23.17 8.04 -21.66
CA ALA A 810 24.58 8.41 -21.80
C ALA A 810 24.80 9.92 -22.02
N ASN A 811 23.82 10.63 -22.60
CA ASN A 811 23.92 12.06 -22.83
C ASN A 811 23.51 12.92 -21.61
N GLN A 812 23.03 12.33 -20.51
CA GLN A 812 22.76 13.06 -19.26
C GLN A 812 24.04 13.70 -18.70
N LEU A 813 25.16 12.98 -18.79
CA LEU A 813 26.47 13.42 -18.30
C LEU A 813 27.40 13.91 -19.43
N GLY A 814 27.03 13.65 -20.69
CA GLY A 814 27.87 13.85 -21.88
C GLY A 814 28.83 12.68 -22.13
N ALA A 815 29.23 12.46 -23.38
CA ALA A 815 30.20 11.43 -23.73
C ALA A 815 31.60 11.77 -23.17
N PRO A 816 32.54 10.82 -23.23
CA PRO A 816 33.95 11.11 -23.04
C PRO A 816 34.42 12.37 -23.77
N ASP A 817 35.01 13.30 -23.00
CA ASP A 817 35.54 14.60 -23.44
C ASP A 817 34.48 15.65 -23.81
N GLY A 818 33.21 15.43 -23.40
CA GLY A 818 32.11 16.37 -23.65
C GLY A 818 31.48 16.24 -25.04
N ALA A 819 31.83 15.21 -25.82
CA ALA A 819 31.19 14.91 -27.08
C ALA A 819 29.74 14.41 -26.86
N ARG A 820 28.90 14.45 -27.90
CA ARG A 820 27.54 13.90 -27.84
C ARG A 820 27.50 12.46 -28.34
N ILE A 821 26.86 11.55 -27.59
CA ILE A 821 26.55 10.19 -28.06
C ILE A 821 25.42 10.27 -29.09
N VAL A 822 25.61 9.66 -30.27
CA VAL A 822 24.64 9.69 -31.39
C VAL A 822 23.99 8.34 -31.66
N SER A 823 24.63 7.24 -31.27
CA SER A 823 24.06 5.90 -31.38
C SER A 823 24.57 4.97 -30.28
N ALA A 824 23.74 3.99 -29.91
CA ALA A 824 24.11 2.92 -29.01
C ALA A 824 23.54 1.59 -29.52
N SER A 825 24.27 0.49 -29.32
CA SER A 825 23.80 -0.85 -29.68
C SER A 825 24.20 -1.87 -28.62
N PHE A 826 23.33 -2.84 -28.35
CA PHE A 826 23.63 -3.95 -27.46
C PHE A 826 24.39 -5.04 -28.21
N HIS A 827 25.39 -5.64 -27.56
CA HIS A 827 26.02 -6.86 -28.05
C HIS A 827 25.14 -8.07 -27.76
N PRO A 828 25.15 -9.10 -28.64
CA PRO A 828 24.41 -10.34 -28.41
C PRO A 828 24.96 -11.18 -27.25
N GLU A 829 26.18 -10.90 -26.81
CA GLU A 829 26.79 -11.53 -25.64
C GLU A 829 26.33 -10.82 -24.36
N THR A 830 25.54 -11.50 -23.54
CA THR A 830 25.24 -11.10 -22.16
C THR A 830 26.28 -11.68 -21.21
N LEU A 831 26.86 -10.86 -20.35
CA LEU A 831 27.66 -11.36 -19.23
C LEU A 831 26.73 -12.05 -18.22
N GLY A 832 27.23 -13.07 -17.52
CA GLY A 832 26.44 -13.74 -16.47
C GLY A 832 26.02 -12.73 -15.38
N PRO A 833 24.81 -12.84 -14.81
CA PRO A 833 24.35 -11.90 -13.80
C PRO A 833 25.23 -11.95 -12.54
N GLY A 834 25.44 -10.79 -11.92
CA GLY A 834 25.98 -10.71 -10.56
C GLY A 834 25.09 -11.46 -9.57
N ILE A 835 25.64 -11.94 -8.46
CA ILE A 835 24.95 -12.84 -7.51
C ILE A 835 23.61 -12.23 -7.06
N ILE A 836 23.63 -10.97 -6.61
CA ILE A 836 22.45 -10.24 -6.13
C ILE A 836 21.43 -10.02 -7.26
N THR A 837 21.92 -9.72 -8.46
CA THR A 837 21.09 -9.51 -9.66
C THR A 837 20.37 -10.81 -10.07
N GLU A 838 21.07 -11.95 -10.01
CA GLU A 838 20.51 -13.27 -10.30
C GLU A 838 19.41 -13.66 -9.29
N LEU A 839 19.67 -13.42 -7.99
CA LEU A 839 18.70 -13.69 -6.93
C LEU A 839 17.42 -12.87 -7.10
N GLY A 840 17.52 -11.58 -7.42
CA GLY A 840 16.36 -10.74 -7.71
C GLY A 840 15.58 -11.18 -8.95
N THR A 841 16.27 -11.63 -10.01
CA THR A 841 15.65 -12.06 -11.28
C THR A 841 14.72 -13.27 -11.10
N ARG A 842 15.01 -14.17 -10.15
CA ARG A 842 14.20 -15.37 -9.88
C ARG A 842 12.78 -15.03 -9.36
N MET A 843 12.57 -13.85 -8.78
CA MET A 843 11.32 -13.47 -8.10
C MET A 843 10.31 -12.75 -9.02
N ARG A 844 10.78 -11.93 -9.97
CA ARG A 844 9.90 -11.16 -10.88
C ARG A 844 10.24 -11.41 -12.36
N ARG A 845 9.76 -12.52 -12.93
CA ARG A 845 9.97 -12.92 -14.33
C ARG A 845 9.56 -11.90 -15.42
N ARG A 846 8.85 -10.82 -15.07
CA ARG A 846 8.37 -9.80 -16.02
C ARG A 846 9.21 -8.52 -16.02
N LYS A 847 9.97 -8.24 -14.95
CA LYS A 847 10.87 -7.08 -14.84
C LYS A 847 12.23 -7.43 -15.43
N HIS A 848 12.79 -6.57 -16.26
CA HIS A 848 14.15 -6.71 -16.77
C HIS A 848 15.15 -6.33 -15.68
N VAL A 849 15.99 -7.29 -15.29
CA VAL A 849 17.08 -7.17 -14.33
C VAL A 849 18.25 -7.98 -14.92
N GLY A 850 19.46 -7.44 -14.90
CA GLY A 850 20.59 -8.10 -15.55
C GLY A 850 21.76 -7.18 -15.87
N ILE A 851 22.80 -7.79 -16.47
CA ILE A 851 23.99 -7.10 -16.95
C ILE A 851 24.08 -7.33 -18.47
N ASP A 852 24.01 -6.25 -19.22
CA ASP A 852 24.11 -6.24 -20.67
C ASP A 852 25.40 -5.47 -21.10
N VAL A 853 26.01 -5.86 -22.23
CA VAL A 853 27.14 -5.13 -22.83
C VAL A 853 26.63 -4.34 -24.02
N ALA A 854 27.05 -3.08 -24.13
CA ALA A 854 26.67 -2.18 -25.22
C ALA A 854 27.89 -1.45 -25.79
N GLU A 855 27.75 -0.93 -27.00
CA GLU A 855 28.70 -0.03 -27.64
C GLU A 855 28.03 1.33 -27.84
N LEU A 856 28.63 2.40 -27.29
CA LEU A 856 28.19 3.78 -27.44
C LEU A 856 29.08 4.47 -28.48
N VAL A 857 28.51 5.20 -29.43
CA VAL A 857 29.27 5.91 -30.48
C VAL A 857 28.98 7.40 -30.41
N ASP A 858 30.03 8.22 -30.38
CA ASP A 858 29.90 9.68 -30.38
C ASP A 858 29.76 10.29 -31.78
N GLU A 859 29.47 11.59 -31.81
CA GLU A 859 29.31 12.37 -33.06
C GLU A 859 30.57 12.40 -33.95
N HIS A 860 31.74 12.03 -33.41
CA HIS A 860 33.00 11.92 -34.15
C HIS A 860 33.28 10.49 -34.63
N GLY A 861 32.37 9.54 -34.37
CA GLY A 861 32.51 8.13 -34.74
C GLY A 861 33.43 7.32 -33.82
N ARG A 862 33.75 7.82 -32.62
CA ARG A 862 34.52 7.09 -31.61
C ARG A 862 33.58 6.15 -30.85
N ALA A 863 33.98 4.88 -30.72
CA ALA A 863 33.22 3.85 -30.02
C ALA A 863 33.73 3.65 -28.59
N PHE A 864 32.81 3.53 -27.64
CA PHE A 864 33.05 3.34 -26.21
C PHE A 864 32.31 2.09 -25.72
N PRO A 865 33.03 1.06 -25.25
CA PRO A 865 32.41 -0.11 -24.64
C PRO A 865 31.72 0.28 -23.33
N ALA A 866 30.46 -0.10 -23.17
CA ALA A 866 29.64 0.21 -22.01
C ALA A 866 29.05 -1.06 -21.38
N LEU A 867 28.94 -1.05 -20.05
CA LEU A 867 28.27 -2.05 -19.25
C LEU A 867 26.97 -1.44 -18.75
N VAL A 868 25.85 -2.11 -18.99
CA VAL A 868 24.52 -1.68 -18.59
C VAL A 868 24.02 -2.62 -17.51
N LYS A 869 23.90 -2.13 -16.28
CA LYS A 869 23.39 -2.89 -15.13
C LYS A 869 21.96 -2.46 -14.81
N ALA A 870 20.98 -3.31 -15.09
CA ALA A 870 19.61 -3.16 -14.59
C ALA A 870 19.49 -3.88 -13.25
N LYS A 871 19.26 -3.11 -12.17
CA LYS A 871 19.35 -3.58 -10.78
C LYS A 871 18.00 -4.11 -10.27
N ALA A 872 18.06 -5.17 -9.45
CA ALA A 872 16.94 -5.55 -8.60
C ALA A 872 16.81 -4.57 -7.42
N LEU A 873 15.60 -4.35 -6.92
CA LEU A 873 15.41 -3.59 -5.69
C LEU A 873 15.86 -4.42 -4.47
N ASP A 874 16.15 -3.73 -3.38
CA ASP A 874 16.50 -4.35 -2.10
C ASP A 874 15.41 -5.29 -1.58
N GLY A 875 14.13 -4.90 -1.65
CA GLY A 875 13.01 -5.76 -1.29
C GLY A 875 12.92 -7.03 -2.15
N GLU A 876 13.27 -6.95 -3.44
CA GLU A 876 13.29 -8.12 -4.34
C GLU A 876 14.42 -9.10 -3.93
N VAL A 877 15.59 -8.56 -3.58
CA VAL A 877 16.74 -9.33 -3.10
C VAL A 877 16.50 -9.94 -1.73
N LEU A 878 15.97 -9.17 -0.77
CA LEU A 878 15.62 -9.65 0.57
C LEU A 878 14.58 -10.76 0.52
N THR A 879 13.56 -10.62 -0.34
CA THR A 879 12.55 -11.68 -0.52
C THR A 879 13.19 -12.95 -1.12
N ALA A 880 14.12 -12.82 -2.07
CA ALA A 880 14.82 -13.96 -2.66
C ALA A 880 15.69 -14.68 -1.61
N LEU A 881 16.46 -13.93 -0.81
CA LEU A 881 17.29 -14.46 0.26
C LEU A 881 16.44 -15.10 1.39
N GLY A 882 15.29 -14.51 1.74
CA GLY A 882 14.36 -15.10 2.70
C GLY A 882 13.71 -16.40 2.20
N ALA A 883 13.46 -16.50 0.88
CA ALA A 883 13.00 -17.75 0.27
C ALA A 883 14.09 -18.84 0.29
N LEU A 884 15.36 -18.47 0.11
CA LEU A 884 16.49 -19.38 0.30
C LEU A 884 16.60 -19.83 1.75
N ALA A 885 16.60 -18.90 2.72
CA ALA A 885 16.62 -19.22 4.14
C ALA A 885 15.52 -20.23 4.52
N ALA A 886 14.31 -20.09 3.95
CA ALA A 886 13.21 -21.05 4.13
C ALA A 886 13.43 -22.44 3.52
N LEU A 887 14.23 -22.55 2.46
CA LEU A 887 14.65 -23.85 1.90
C LEU A 887 15.69 -24.54 2.79
N LEU A 888 16.58 -23.77 3.43
CA LEU A 888 17.67 -24.30 4.24
C LEU A 888 17.24 -24.77 5.63
N GLY A 889 16.16 -24.19 6.18
CA GLY A 889 15.54 -24.68 7.41
C GLY A 889 14.53 -23.72 8.04
N PRO A 890 13.55 -24.23 8.82
CA PRO A 890 12.52 -23.40 9.44
C PRO A 890 13.08 -22.42 10.48
N ASP A 891 14.11 -22.82 11.23
CA ASP A 891 14.74 -21.97 12.25
C ASP A 891 15.50 -20.81 11.61
N LEU A 892 16.30 -21.09 10.57
CA LEU A 892 16.99 -20.05 9.79
C LEU A 892 15.99 -19.10 9.11
N ALA A 893 14.86 -19.60 8.62
CA ALA A 893 13.81 -18.76 8.03
C ALA A 893 13.20 -17.76 9.03
N LEU A 894 13.01 -18.20 10.28
CA LEU A 894 12.49 -17.36 11.35
C LEU A 894 13.54 -16.33 11.78
N SER A 895 14.78 -16.78 12.03
CA SER A 895 15.91 -15.92 12.38
C SER A 895 16.20 -14.88 11.29
N TRP A 896 16.11 -15.26 10.01
CA TRP A 896 16.26 -14.35 8.88
C TRP A 896 15.24 -13.22 8.92
N ARG A 897 13.94 -13.54 9.06
CA ARG A 897 12.87 -12.52 9.07
C ARG A 897 13.03 -11.47 10.16
N VAL A 898 13.59 -11.85 11.30
CA VAL A 898 13.84 -10.90 12.41
C VAL A 898 15.00 -9.96 12.08
N ASN A 899 15.97 -10.41 11.28
CA ASN A 899 17.22 -9.70 11.06
C ASN A 899 17.37 -9.10 9.65
N GLU A 900 16.47 -9.39 8.70
CA GLU A 900 16.65 -9.07 7.28
C GLU A 900 16.88 -7.58 6.99
N ALA A 901 16.30 -6.70 7.80
CA ALA A 901 16.48 -5.25 7.69
C ALA A 901 17.91 -4.78 8.04
N HIS A 902 18.67 -5.62 8.74
CA HIS A 902 19.93 -5.27 9.39
C HIS A 902 21.16 -5.95 8.74
N LEU A 903 20.96 -6.67 7.63
CA LEU A 903 22.02 -7.46 6.97
C LEU A 903 22.81 -6.67 5.90
N GLY A 904 22.54 -5.37 5.72
CA GLY A 904 23.24 -4.49 4.79
C GLY A 904 22.76 -4.54 3.33
N PHE A 905 21.63 -5.20 3.06
CA PHE A 905 21.02 -5.27 1.72
C PHE A 905 20.00 -4.15 1.45
N ILE A 906 19.46 -3.49 2.48
CA ILE A 906 18.58 -2.33 2.29
C ILE A 906 19.35 -1.22 1.56
N GLY A 907 18.73 -0.63 0.54
CA GLY A 907 19.29 0.44 -0.27
C GLY A 907 20.34 0.03 -1.30
N LEU A 908 20.57 -1.27 -1.57
CA LEU A 908 21.66 -1.70 -2.47
C LEU A 908 21.62 -1.08 -3.87
N HIS A 909 20.42 -0.87 -4.42
CA HIS A 909 20.24 -0.36 -5.78
C HIS A 909 20.45 1.15 -5.83
N THR A 910 19.86 1.90 -4.88
CA THR A 910 20.08 3.35 -4.75
C THR A 910 21.52 3.67 -4.37
N ARG A 911 22.18 2.82 -3.58
CA ARG A 911 23.55 3.01 -3.12
C ARG A 911 24.55 2.98 -4.25
N GLU A 912 24.50 1.98 -5.13
CA GLU A 912 25.44 1.90 -6.26
C GLU A 912 25.22 3.07 -7.23
N LEU A 913 23.96 3.43 -7.52
CA LEU A 913 23.61 4.57 -8.38
C LEU A 913 24.07 5.89 -7.77
N GLY A 914 23.84 6.10 -6.48
CA GLY A 914 24.22 7.31 -5.76
C GLY A 914 25.73 7.44 -5.61
N LEU A 915 26.43 6.35 -5.27
CA LEU A 915 27.90 6.33 -5.27
C LEU A 915 28.44 6.63 -6.65
N ALA A 916 27.92 6.02 -7.72
CA ALA A 916 28.39 6.27 -9.08
C ALA A 916 28.25 7.74 -9.49
N GLN A 917 27.16 8.42 -9.09
CA GLN A 917 26.93 9.83 -9.37
C GLN A 917 27.70 10.78 -8.44
N PHE A 918 28.17 10.29 -7.29
CA PHE A 918 28.94 11.08 -6.33
C PHE A 918 30.34 11.40 -6.90
N ALA A 919 30.54 12.64 -7.34
CA ALA A 919 31.80 13.09 -7.93
C ALA A 919 32.86 13.33 -6.85
N HIS A 920 33.91 12.49 -6.83
CA HIS A 920 35.03 12.64 -5.91
C HIS A 920 36.32 12.04 -6.49
N PRO A 921 37.45 12.77 -6.53
CA PRO A 921 38.68 12.32 -7.18
C PRO A 921 39.19 10.96 -6.71
N ALA A 922 39.06 10.65 -5.41
CA ALA A 922 39.49 9.36 -4.86
C ALA A 922 38.63 8.18 -5.36
N LEU A 923 37.32 8.38 -5.55
CA LEU A 923 36.42 7.37 -6.11
C LEU A 923 36.63 7.24 -7.62
N ASP A 924 36.74 8.36 -8.33
CA ASP A 924 37.02 8.40 -9.77
C ASP A 924 38.33 7.72 -10.16
N ALA A 925 39.31 7.71 -9.25
CA ALA A 925 40.59 7.03 -9.45
C ALA A 925 40.48 5.49 -9.46
N VAL A 926 39.44 4.93 -8.83
CA VAL A 926 39.31 3.48 -8.62
C VAL A 926 38.05 2.87 -9.23
N ARG A 927 37.05 3.63 -9.68
CA ARG A 927 35.82 3.06 -10.26
C ARG A 927 35.81 3.13 -11.79
N PRO A 928 35.01 2.28 -12.47
CA PRO A 928 34.71 2.46 -13.89
C PRO A 928 34.08 3.83 -14.14
N ARG A 929 34.39 4.45 -15.28
CA ARG A 929 33.78 5.72 -15.66
C ARG A 929 32.25 5.58 -15.77
N LEU A 930 31.50 6.54 -15.21
CA LEU A 930 30.05 6.61 -15.38
C LEU A 930 29.69 7.25 -16.72
N PHE A 931 28.77 6.64 -17.47
CA PHE A 931 28.16 7.25 -18.66
C PHE A 931 26.76 7.80 -18.38
N GLY A 932 25.99 7.19 -17.48
CA GLY A 932 24.70 7.72 -17.06
C GLY A 932 23.90 6.75 -16.20
N THR A 933 22.77 7.21 -15.68
CA THR A 933 21.86 6.43 -14.85
C THR A 933 20.41 6.62 -15.29
N TRP A 934 19.57 5.60 -15.11
CA TRP A 934 18.12 5.75 -15.19
C TRP A 934 17.53 5.26 -13.88
N ASP A 935 17.20 6.23 -13.04
CA ASP A 935 16.57 6.03 -11.74
C ASP A 935 15.13 6.55 -11.82
N ASP A 936 14.16 5.64 -11.75
CA ASP A 936 12.74 5.95 -11.68
C ASP A 936 12.14 5.10 -10.55
N PRO A 937 12.14 5.63 -9.30
CA PRO A 937 11.70 4.87 -8.12
C PRO A 937 10.20 4.55 -8.16
N VAL A 938 9.39 5.36 -8.86
CA VAL A 938 7.94 5.12 -9.03
C VAL A 938 7.70 3.89 -9.92
N ARG A 939 8.52 3.73 -10.96
CA ARG A 939 8.47 2.57 -11.86
C ARG A 939 9.36 1.41 -11.41
N GLU A 940 9.99 1.51 -10.24
CA GLU A 940 10.95 0.53 -9.72
C GLU A 940 12.14 0.28 -10.69
N ILE A 941 12.58 1.32 -11.42
CA ILE A 941 13.68 1.24 -12.39
C ILE A 941 14.96 1.79 -11.75
N ALA A 942 16.01 0.98 -11.73
CA ALA A 942 17.35 1.42 -11.38
C ALA A 942 18.33 0.82 -12.41
N VAL A 943 18.82 1.65 -13.31
CA VAL A 943 19.80 1.27 -14.35
C VAL A 943 21.05 2.12 -14.22
N LEU A 944 22.20 1.47 -14.29
CA LEU A 944 23.52 2.08 -14.22
C LEU A 944 24.29 1.75 -15.51
N VAL A 945 24.79 2.77 -16.22
CA VAL A 945 25.57 2.60 -17.45
C VAL A 945 26.99 3.10 -17.21
N THR A 946 27.96 2.18 -17.18
CA THR A 946 29.38 2.48 -16.94
C THR A 946 30.27 2.05 -18.10
N GLU A 947 31.53 2.44 -18.06
CA GLU A 947 32.59 1.87 -18.88
C GLU A 947 32.63 0.36 -18.72
N PHE A 948 32.64 -0.36 -19.85
CA PHE A 948 33.04 -1.75 -19.87
C PHE A 948 34.56 -1.82 -19.95
N VAL A 949 35.19 -2.00 -18.79
CA VAL A 949 36.65 -1.94 -18.66
C VAL A 949 37.30 -3.15 -19.33
N THR A 950 38.04 -2.91 -20.41
CA THR A 950 38.67 -3.95 -21.25
C THR A 950 40.19 -3.98 -21.13
N ASP A 951 40.79 -2.89 -20.66
CA ASP A 951 42.24 -2.65 -20.53
C ASP A 951 42.82 -3.11 -19.19
N VAL A 952 42.34 -4.24 -18.67
CA VAL A 952 42.68 -4.75 -17.33
C VAL A 952 43.41 -6.11 -17.35
N ARG A 953 44.20 -6.34 -16.30
CA ARG A 953 44.70 -7.65 -15.87
C ARG A 953 43.88 -8.14 -14.67
N LEU A 954 43.81 -9.45 -14.47
CA LEU A 954 43.24 -10.10 -13.28
C LEU A 954 41.72 -9.91 -13.05
N ARG A 955 40.93 -9.56 -14.09
CA ARG A 955 39.46 -9.54 -14.04
C ARG A 955 38.87 -10.92 -13.72
N ASP A 956 37.95 -10.99 -12.75
CA ASP A 956 37.18 -12.18 -12.34
C ASP A 956 38.03 -13.41 -11.99
N ARG A 957 39.16 -13.22 -11.29
CA ARG A 957 40.10 -14.32 -10.96
C ARG A 957 39.87 -14.91 -9.56
N ALA A 958 38.63 -14.94 -9.08
CA ALA A 958 38.31 -15.49 -7.75
C ALA A 958 38.52 -17.01 -7.66
N ASP A 959 38.31 -17.74 -8.75
CA ASP A 959 38.51 -19.19 -8.80
C ASP A 959 39.99 -19.59 -8.97
N ASP A 960 40.84 -18.67 -9.44
CA ASP A 960 42.26 -18.93 -9.70
C ASP A 960 43.12 -18.62 -8.47
N ALA A 961 43.30 -19.63 -7.62
CA ALA A 961 44.11 -19.54 -6.41
C ALA A 961 45.53 -19.01 -6.71
N GLY A 962 45.90 -17.89 -6.07
CA GLY A 962 47.24 -17.28 -6.24
C GLY A 962 47.47 -16.57 -7.57
N ALA A 963 46.41 -16.26 -8.35
CA ALA A 963 46.53 -15.47 -9.57
C ALA A 963 47.06 -14.05 -9.31
N TRP A 964 46.79 -13.50 -8.13
CA TRP A 964 47.30 -12.22 -7.66
C TRP A 964 48.66 -12.44 -6.98
N THR A 965 49.72 -11.83 -7.52
CA THR A 965 51.04 -11.83 -6.88
C THR A 965 51.08 -10.85 -5.70
N GLY A 966 52.10 -10.93 -4.85
CA GLY A 966 52.26 -9.98 -3.73
C GLY A 966 52.29 -8.52 -4.21
N ASP A 967 52.97 -8.25 -5.32
CA ASP A 967 53.03 -6.91 -5.92
C ASP A 967 51.66 -6.47 -6.46
N ASP A 968 50.89 -7.38 -7.08
CA ASP A 968 49.53 -7.08 -7.57
C ASP A 968 48.59 -6.72 -6.40
N ILE A 969 48.69 -7.46 -5.28
CA ILE A 969 47.93 -7.21 -4.05
C ILE A 969 48.29 -5.82 -3.50
N ASP A 970 49.58 -5.48 -3.45
CA ASP A 970 50.05 -4.19 -2.97
C ASP A 970 49.54 -3.01 -3.83
N VAL A 971 49.41 -3.18 -5.15
CA VAL A 971 48.81 -2.17 -6.03
C VAL A 971 47.32 -1.98 -5.70
N ALA A 972 46.57 -3.06 -5.53
CA ALA A 972 45.16 -3.00 -5.16
C ALA A 972 44.95 -2.31 -3.80
N LEU A 973 45.74 -2.69 -2.79
CA LEU A 973 45.67 -2.10 -1.46
C LEU A 973 46.05 -0.62 -1.44
N ARG A 974 47.06 -0.20 -2.22
CA ARG A 974 47.39 1.21 -2.40
C ARG A 974 46.26 2.00 -3.06
N GLY A 975 45.58 1.41 -4.04
CA GLY A 975 44.44 2.03 -4.72
C GLY A 975 43.27 2.29 -3.76
N ILE A 976 42.81 1.25 -3.06
CA ILE A 976 41.66 1.38 -2.14
C ILE A 976 41.98 2.25 -0.91
N ALA A 977 43.25 2.26 -0.46
CA ALA A 977 43.71 3.16 0.60
C ALA A 977 43.47 4.64 0.28
N GLY A 978 43.49 5.04 -1.00
CA GLY A 978 43.16 6.40 -1.41
C GLY A 978 41.70 6.78 -1.12
N VAL A 979 40.76 5.84 -1.32
CA VAL A 979 39.35 6.03 -0.92
C VAL A 979 39.23 6.07 0.59
N HIS A 980 39.85 5.12 1.29
CA HIS A 980 39.78 5.05 2.75
C HIS A 980 40.33 6.33 3.41
N ALA A 981 41.47 6.84 2.94
CA ALA A 981 42.06 8.07 3.45
C ALA A 981 41.19 9.31 3.18
N ALA A 982 40.54 9.36 2.02
CA ALA A 982 39.70 10.49 1.65
C ALA A 982 38.46 10.65 2.55
N PHE A 983 37.94 9.55 3.11
CA PHE A 983 36.67 9.55 3.85
C PHE A 983 36.79 9.17 5.34
N LEU A 984 38.00 8.94 5.88
CA LEU A 984 38.21 8.48 7.27
C LEU A 984 37.67 9.43 8.37
N ASP A 985 37.49 10.71 8.02
CA ASP A 985 36.94 11.74 8.90
C ASP A 985 35.69 12.44 8.28
N ASP A 986 35.13 11.91 7.18
CA ASP A 986 33.93 12.44 6.46
C ASP A 986 32.84 11.35 6.32
N ALA A 987 32.87 10.33 7.17
CA ALA A 987 31.98 9.18 7.09
C ALA A 987 30.50 9.53 7.35
N ASP A 988 30.23 10.50 8.23
CA ASP A 988 28.87 10.98 8.55
C ASP A 988 28.13 11.53 7.33
N ARG A 989 28.87 11.95 6.30
CA ARG A 989 28.30 12.43 5.04
C ARG A 989 27.48 11.39 4.31
N PHE A 990 27.82 10.11 4.46
CA PHE A 990 27.06 9.00 3.87
C PHE A 990 25.88 8.61 4.74
N ALA A 991 26.00 8.73 6.06
CA ALA A 991 24.87 8.51 6.98
C ALA A 991 23.72 9.52 6.76
N ALA A 992 24.04 10.74 6.31
CA ALA A 992 23.07 11.78 5.98
C ALA A 992 22.52 11.70 4.54
N ALA A 993 22.98 10.75 3.72
CA ALA A 993 22.58 10.65 2.32
C ALA A 993 21.42 9.66 2.15
N ASP A 994 20.25 10.17 1.72
CA ASP A 994 19.01 9.38 1.56
C ASP A 994 19.16 8.15 0.65
N TRP A 995 20.13 8.16 -0.27
CA TRP A 995 20.39 7.08 -1.23
C TRP A 995 21.35 5.99 -0.72
N PHE A 996 22.08 6.21 0.39
CA PHE A 996 23.13 5.30 0.88
C PHE A 996 22.56 4.10 1.67
N GLY A 997 21.36 4.24 2.23
CA GLY A 997 20.71 3.23 3.05
C GLY A 997 21.25 3.14 4.49
N PRO A 998 20.66 2.29 5.33
CA PRO A 998 21.03 2.19 6.74
C PRO A 998 22.42 1.56 6.92
N ILE A 999 23.19 2.11 7.85
CA ILE A 999 24.49 1.56 8.29
C ILE A 999 24.23 0.62 9.47
N PRO A 1000 24.60 -0.68 9.39
CA PRO A 1000 24.36 -1.63 10.49
C PRO A 1000 25.01 -1.22 11.80
N THR A 1001 24.26 -1.27 12.89
CA THR A 1001 24.72 -0.93 14.23
C THR A 1001 25.39 -2.13 14.93
N VAL A 1002 26.03 -1.90 16.08
CA VAL A 1002 26.53 -3.01 16.91
C VAL A 1002 25.41 -3.97 17.31
N ASP A 1003 24.25 -3.45 17.69
CA ASP A 1003 23.13 -4.25 18.16
C ASP A 1003 22.53 -5.11 17.04
N ASP A 1004 22.51 -4.58 15.82
CA ASP A 1004 22.14 -5.31 14.60
C ASP A 1004 23.03 -6.54 14.39
N HIS A 1005 24.35 -6.35 14.50
CA HIS A 1005 25.32 -7.43 14.38
C HIS A 1005 25.17 -8.48 15.48
N VAL A 1006 24.87 -8.05 16.73
CA VAL A 1006 24.67 -8.96 17.86
C VAL A 1006 23.33 -9.71 17.73
N GLY A 1007 22.27 -9.04 17.30
CA GLY A 1007 20.95 -9.63 17.08
C GLY A 1007 20.96 -10.72 16.01
N ALA A 1008 21.77 -10.55 14.96
CA ALA A 1008 21.91 -11.53 13.88
C ALA A 1008 22.74 -12.77 14.23
N ALA A 1009 23.36 -12.84 15.42
CA ALA A 1009 24.24 -13.94 15.81
C ALA A 1009 23.55 -15.32 15.78
N ALA A 1010 22.27 -15.39 16.15
CA ALA A 1010 21.50 -16.64 16.10
C ALA A 1010 21.35 -17.15 14.66
N MET A 1011 21.01 -16.24 13.73
CA MET A 1011 20.88 -16.54 12.31
C MET A 1011 22.19 -17.11 11.74
N TYR A 1012 23.34 -16.50 12.06
CA TYR A 1012 24.63 -16.98 11.57
C TYR A 1012 25.02 -18.35 12.16
N ARG A 1013 24.61 -18.67 13.38
CA ARG A 1013 24.77 -20.04 13.93
C ARG A 1013 23.92 -21.04 13.16
N ASP A 1014 22.70 -20.68 12.79
CA ASP A 1014 21.82 -21.54 12.00
C ASP A 1014 22.44 -21.81 10.61
N VAL A 1015 23.09 -20.82 9.99
CA VAL A 1015 23.84 -21.00 8.73
C VAL A 1015 25.01 -21.98 8.92
N VAL A 1016 25.80 -21.85 9.99
CA VAL A 1016 26.90 -22.78 10.28
C VAL A 1016 26.38 -24.19 10.54
N ALA A 1017 25.27 -24.34 11.27
CA ALA A 1017 24.65 -25.63 11.55
C ALA A 1017 24.16 -26.30 10.26
N HIS A 1018 23.55 -25.55 9.35
CA HIS A 1018 23.16 -26.03 8.04
C HIS A 1018 24.39 -26.43 7.20
N ALA A 1019 25.41 -25.56 7.12
CA ALA A 1019 26.63 -25.83 6.38
C ALA A 1019 27.42 -27.04 6.92
N ALA A 1020 27.32 -27.34 8.22
CA ALA A 1020 27.92 -28.54 8.81
C ALA A 1020 27.29 -29.84 8.29
N ILE A 1021 26.02 -29.79 7.89
CA ILE A 1021 25.27 -30.93 7.35
C ILE A 1021 25.56 -31.08 5.85
N GLU A 1022 25.44 -29.99 5.08
CA GLU A 1022 25.55 -30.02 3.62
C GLU A 1022 27.01 -29.99 3.12
N TYR A 1023 27.90 -29.28 3.83
CA TYR A 1023 29.31 -29.10 3.46
C TYR A 1023 30.27 -29.54 4.59
N PRO A 1024 30.24 -30.81 5.02
CA PRO A 1024 31.05 -31.28 6.14
C PRO A 1024 32.57 -31.13 5.91
N ASP A 1025 33.02 -31.10 4.65
CA ASP A 1025 34.42 -30.84 4.28
C ASP A 1025 34.84 -29.39 4.56
N TRP A 1026 33.90 -28.45 4.51
CA TRP A 1026 34.16 -27.04 4.82
C TRP A 1026 33.88 -26.74 6.29
N PHE A 1027 32.84 -27.32 6.88
CA PHE A 1027 32.42 -27.06 8.26
C PHE A 1027 32.38 -28.35 9.08
N GLY A 1028 33.54 -29.00 9.24
CA GLY A 1028 33.69 -30.11 10.19
C GLY A 1028 33.49 -29.68 11.66
N PRO A 1029 33.36 -30.63 12.61
CA PRO A 1029 33.02 -30.33 14.01
C PRO A 1029 33.97 -29.31 14.68
N GLU A 1030 35.28 -29.41 14.40
CA GLU A 1030 36.27 -28.47 14.92
C GLU A 1030 36.07 -27.06 14.38
N ARG A 1031 35.86 -26.91 13.06
CA ARG A 1031 35.66 -25.60 12.44
C ARG A 1031 34.32 -24.99 12.84
N CYS A 1032 33.27 -25.79 13.00
CA CYS A 1032 32.00 -25.35 13.58
C CYS A 1032 32.18 -24.73 14.96
N GLY A 1033 32.93 -25.38 15.86
CA GLY A 1033 33.22 -24.83 17.19
C GLY A 1033 34.01 -23.52 17.12
N ARG A 1034 34.99 -23.43 16.21
CA ARG A 1034 35.75 -22.22 15.96
C ARG A 1034 34.89 -21.06 15.43
N TRP A 1035 34.00 -21.32 14.47
CA TRP A 1035 33.09 -20.32 13.92
C TRP A 1035 32.00 -19.89 14.90
N ALA A 1036 31.48 -20.82 15.71
CA ALA A 1036 30.57 -20.49 16.80
C ALA A 1036 31.22 -19.48 17.77
N ARG A 1037 32.50 -19.69 18.13
CA ARG A 1037 33.26 -18.75 18.95
C ARG A 1037 33.44 -17.39 18.27
N LEU A 1038 33.73 -17.35 16.97
CA LEU A 1038 33.79 -16.09 16.22
C LEU A 1038 32.45 -15.35 16.28
N ILE A 1039 31.33 -16.04 16.07
CA ILE A 1039 30.00 -15.42 16.14
C ILE A 1039 29.70 -14.87 17.55
N GLU A 1040 30.06 -15.61 18.61
CA GLU A 1040 29.83 -15.19 20.00
C GLU A 1040 30.68 -13.98 20.41
N THR A 1041 31.92 -13.93 19.95
CA THR A 1041 32.88 -12.85 20.31
C THR A 1041 32.79 -11.63 19.37
N HIS A 1042 32.08 -11.76 18.24
CA HIS A 1042 31.92 -10.70 17.23
C HIS A 1042 31.38 -9.40 17.81
N GLY A 1043 30.41 -9.47 18.74
CA GLY A 1043 29.85 -8.28 19.38
C GLY A 1043 30.90 -7.42 20.11
N ALA A 1044 31.88 -8.05 20.76
CA ALA A 1044 32.96 -7.34 21.44
C ALA A 1044 33.93 -6.70 20.43
N SER A 1045 34.25 -7.40 19.34
CA SER A 1045 35.04 -6.85 18.23
C SER A 1045 34.37 -5.65 17.59
N ARG A 1046 33.05 -5.73 17.31
CA ARG A 1046 32.28 -4.64 16.73
C ARG A 1046 32.25 -3.40 17.62
N ARG A 1047 32.13 -3.56 18.94
CA ARG A 1047 32.22 -2.44 19.91
C ARG A 1047 33.60 -1.79 19.92
N ARG A 1048 34.67 -2.54 19.68
CA ARG A 1048 36.02 -1.96 19.53
C ARG A 1048 36.12 -1.16 18.25
N ALA A 1049 35.72 -1.75 17.12
CA ALA A 1049 35.72 -1.11 15.80
C ALA A 1049 34.90 0.19 15.79
N GLU A 1050 33.75 0.23 16.46
CA GLU A 1050 32.90 1.42 16.53
C GLU A 1050 33.58 2.65 17.19
N ARG A 1051 34.58 2.42 18.05
CA ARG A 1051 35.35 3.52 18.68
C ARG A 1051 36.50 4.01 17.81
N ARG A 1052 36.72 3.39 16.66
CA ARG A 1052 37.80 3.71 15.71
C ARG A 1052 37.23 4.65 14.62
N PRO A 1053 38.09 5.44 13.96
CA PRO A 1053 37.65 6.24 12.81
C PRO A 1053 37.10 5.34 11.70
N HIS A 1054 35.95 5.70 11.15
CA HIS A 1054 35.31 4.98 10.06
C HIS A 1054 35.49 5.71 8.74
N THR A 1055 35.47 4.97 7.64
CA THR A 1055 35.59 5.49 6.29
C THR A 1055 34.58 4.81 5.38
N LEU A 1056 34.45 5.31 4.15
CA LEU A 1056 33.74 4.59 3.10
C LEU A 1056 34.53 3.34 2.73
N VAL A 1057 33.92 2.18 2.94
CA VAL A 1057 34.43 0.88 2.51
C VAL A 1057 33.54 0.32 1.39
N HIS A 1058 34.16 -0.39 0.45
CA HIS A 1058 33.44 -1.07 -0.63
C HIS A 1058 32.61 -2.24 -0.09
N HIS A 1059 33.08 -2.91 0.97
CA HIS A 1059 32.36 -3.94 1.74
C HIS A 1059 31.90 -5.17 0.91
N ASP A 1060 32.50 -5.29 -0.27
CA ASP A 1060 32.53 -6.45 -1.17
C ASP A 1060 33.85 -6.40 -1.99
N PHE A 1061 34.93 -5.92 -1.36
CA PHE A 1061 36.24 -5.72 -2.01
C PHE A 1061 37.01 -7.03 -2.07
N ASN A 1062 36.93 -7.71 -3.21
CA ASN A 1062 37.58 -9.00 -3.44
C ASN A 1062 37.99 -9.15 -4.91
N THR A 1063 38.66 -10.26 -5.23
CA THR A 1063 39.23 -10.52 -6.57
C THR A 1063 38.19 -10.77 -7.69
N ARG A 1064 36.89 -10.79 -7.36
CA ARG A 1064 35.78 -10.77 -8.35
C ARG A 1064 35.42 -9.33 -8.73
N ASN A 1065 35.52 -8.41 -7.77
CA ASN A 1065 35.09 -7.02 -7.91
C ASN A 1065 36.25 -6.04 -8.14
N ALA A 1066 37.47 -6.55 -8.33
CA ALA A 1066 38.67 -5.74 -8.51
C ALA A 1066 39.55 -6.28 -9.65
N ALA A 1067 40.26 -5.37 -10.32
CA ALA A 1067 41.27 -5.67 -11.33
C ALA A 1067 42.32 -4.56 -11.39
N LEU A 1068 43.40 -4.80 -12.13
CA LEU A 1068 44.47 -3.82 -12.35
C LEU A 1068 44.40 -3.28 -13.78
N ARG A 1069 44.15 -1.97 -13.92
CA ARG A 1069 44.16 -1.29 -15.22
C ARG A 1069 45.60 -1.06 -15.66
N ARG A 1070 45.89 -1.35 -16.93
CA ARG A 1070 47.24 -1.24 -17.50
C ARG A 1070 47.69 0.23 -17.60
N PRO A 1071 49.02 0.49 -17.61
CA PRO A 1071 49.55 1.83 -17.78
C PRO A 1071 49.12 2.47 -19.11
N THR A 1072 48.87 3.77 -19.08
CA THR A 1072 48.53 4.62 -20.23
C THR A 1072 49.48 5.82 -20.29
N ALA A 1073 49.41 6.63 -21.36
CA ALA A 1073 50.21 7.84 -21.45
C ALA A 1073 49.86 8.88 -20.37
N GLU A 1074 48.61 8.88 -19.88
CA GLU A 1074 48.12 9.77 -18.82
C GLU A 1074 48.41 9.22 -17.41
N HIS A 1075 48.50 7.89 -17.27
CA HIS A 1075 48.77 7.21 -16.01
C HIS A 1075 49.85 6.14 -16.22
N PRO A 1076 51.12 6.46 -15.92
CA PRO A 1076 52.26 5.60 -16.28
C PRO A 1076 52.41 4.35 -15.42
N ASP A 1077 51.63 4.24 -14.33
CA ASP A 1077 51.65 3.10 -13.40
C ASP A 1077 50.35 2.28 -13.50
N GLU A 1078 50.42 0.99 -13.15
CA GLU A 1078 49.21 0.17 -12.96
C GLU A 1078 48.38 0.69 -11.79
N ARG A 1079 47.05 0.67 -11.95
CA ARG A 1079 46.12 1.18 -10.93
C ARG A 1079 44.96 0.24 -10.68
N LEU A 1080 44.41 0.30 -9.48
CA LEU A 1080 43.18 -0.42 -9.12
C LEU A 1080 42.00 0.10 -9.96
N VAL A 1081 41.16 -0.82 -10.41
CA VAL A 1081 39.77 -0.55 -10.76
C VAL A 1081 38.85 -1.54 -10.03
N ALA A 1082 37.82 -1.05 -9.38
CA ALA A 1082 36.87 -1.81 -8.56
C ALA A 1082 35.42 -1.43 -8.91
N TRP A 1083 34.56 -2.44 -9.00
CA TRP A 1083 33.16 -2.33 -9.40
C TRP A 1083 32.23 -3.08 -8.45
N ASP A 1084 30.92 -2.85 -8.56
CA ASP A 1084 29.90 -3.47 -7.70
C ASP A 1084 29.85 -2.87 -6.28
N TRP A 1085 29.74 -1.55 -6.22
CA TRP A 1085 29.66 -0.77 -4.97
C TRP A 1085 28.29 -0.87 -4.27
N GLU A 1086 27.44 -1.84 -4.64
CA GLU A 1086 26.07 -1.99 -4.13
C GLU A 1086 26.01 -2.36 -2.64
N LEU A 1087 27.09 -2.90 -2.09
CA LEU A 1087 27.21 -3.29 -0.68
C LEU A 1087 28.04 -2.33 0.18
N ALA A 1088 28.52 -1.23 -0.42
CA ALA A 1088 29.36 -0.25 0.26
C ALA A 1088 28.71 0.25 1.56
N THR A 1089 29.54 0.57 2.55
CA THR A 1089 29.04 1.07 3.84
C THR A 1089 30.10 1.95 4.49
N VAL A 1090 29.78 2.48 5.66
CA VAL A 1090 30.74 3.11 6.55
C VAL A 1090 31.25 2.06 7.53
N ASP A 1091 32.56 1.80 7.50
CA ASP A 1091 33.22 0.89 8.42
C ASP A 1091 34.71 1.24 8.61
N ILE A 1092 35.42 0.52 9.47
CA ILE A 1092 36.88 0.61 9.56
C ILE A 1092 37.52 0.18 8.24
N ALA A 1093 38.52 0.94 7.78
CA ALA A 1093 39.20 0.75 6.51
C ALA A 1093 39.70 -0.70 6.27
N HIS A 1094 40.08 -1.38 7.34
CA HIS A 1094 40.65 -2.73 7.28
C HIS A 1094 39.62 -3.84 7.04
N ARG A 1095 38.32 -3.52 7.07
CA ARG A 1095 37.24 -4.45 6.68
C ARG A 1095 37.39 -4.91 5.23
N ASP A 1096 37.74 -3.99 4.32
CA ASP A 1096 38.03 -4.28 2.91
C ASP A 1096 39.36 -5.00 2.73
N VAL A 1097 40.39 -4.62 3.51
CA VAL A 1097 41.70 -5.28 3.48
C VAL A 1097 41.57 -6.77 3.86
N ALA A 1098 40.82 -7.07 4.92
CA ALA A 1098 40.60 -8.43 5.37
C ALA A 1098 39.86 -9.29 4.34
N GLU A 1099 38.83 -8.75 3.70
CA GLU A 1099 38.08 -9.46 2.65
C GLU A 1099 38.93 -9.70 1.40
N PHE A 1100 39.67 -8.68 0.96
CA PHE A 1100 40.53 -8.81 -0.22
C PHE A 1100 41.62 -9.85 0.00
N LEU A 1101 42.29 -9.84 1.16
CA LEU A 1101 43.31 -10.82 1.49
C LEU A 1101 42.74 -12.24 1.62
N ALA A 1102 41.52 -12.41 2.14
CA ALA A 1102 40.86 -13.72 2.18
C ALA A 1102 40.63 -14.31 0.78
N PHE A 1103 40.38 -13.46 -0.23
CA PHE A 1103 40.20 -13.88 -1.61
C PHE A 1103 41.50 -14.01 -2.40
N ALA A 1104 42.46 -13.10 -2.22
CA ALA A 1104 43.69 -13.02 -2.99
C ALA A 1104 44.79 -13.98 -2.51
N LEU A 1105 44.88 -14.22 -1.20
CA LEU A 1105 45.87 -15.13 -0.63
C LEU A 1105 45.41 -16.60 -0.74
N THR A 1106 46.28 -17.49 -0.27
CA THR A 1106 46.02 -18.93 -0.21
C THR A 1106 46.09 -19.43 1.23
N PRO A 1107 45.59 -20.65 1.54
CA PRO A 1107 45.70 -21.24 2.87
C PRO A 1107 47.16 -21.41 3.37
N GLY A 1108 48.16 -21.24 2.49
CA GLY A 1108 49.58 -21.22 2.84
C GLY A 1108 50.12 -19.87 3.32
N ALA A 1109 49.28 -18.84 3.50
CA ALA A 1109 49.70 -17.52 3.95
C ALA A 1109 50.45 -17.55 5.30
N THR A 1110 51.45 -16.68 5.42
CA THR A 1110 52.27 -16.48 6.62
C THR A 1110 51.98 -15.14 7.28
N ALA A 1111 52.23 -15.02 8.59
CA ALA A 1111 52.05 -13.76 9.33
C ALA A 1111 52.81 -12.60 8.68
N SER A 1112 54.07 -12.82 8.29
CA SER A 1112 54.92 -11.79 7.65
C SER A 1112 54.35 -11.29 6.32
N GLN A 1113 53.71 -12.16 5.53
CA GLN A 1113 53.06 -11.73 4.27
C GLN A 1113 51.84 -10.85 4.56
N VAL A 1114 51.03 -11.23 5.54
CA VAL A 1114 49.83 -10.47 5.94
C VAL A 1114 50.23 -9.11 6.51
N GLU A 1115 51.21 -9.08 7.42
CA GLU A 1115 51.76 -7.85 8.02
C GLU A 1115 52.33 -6.90 6.95
N GLN A 1116 53.03 -7.43 5.94
CA GLN A 1116 53.54 -6.63 4.83
C GLN A 1116 52.41 -5.94 4.07
N HIS A 1117 51.35 -6.65 3.72
CA HIS A 1117 50.21 -6.10 2.99
C HIS A 1117 49.43 -5.06 3.82
N ILE A 1118 49.25 -5.31 5.11
CA ILE A 1118 48.65 -4.34 6.05
C ILE A 1118 49.51 -3.07 6.10
N ASP A 1119 50.85 -3.21 6.21
CA ASP A 1119 51.75 -2.06 6.25
C ASP A 1119 51.75 -1.25 4.94
N VAL A 1120 51.59 -1.91 3.79
CA VAL A 1120 51.43 -1.24 2.49
C VAL A 1120 50.16 -0.39 2.46
N HIS A 1121 49.03 -0.94 2.91
CA HIS A 1121 47.78 -0.18 3.04
C HIS A 1121 47.92 1.00 4.01
N ARG A 1122 48.52 0.76 5.19
CA ARG A 1122 48.79 1.78 6.22
C ARG A 1122 49.61 2.95 5.66
N ARG A 1123 50.76 2.68 5.04
CA ARG A 1123 51.64 3.73 4.45
C ARG A 1123 50.94 4.52 3.36
N ALA A 1124 50.10 3.86 2.56
CA ALA A 1124 49.30 4.54 1.54
C ALA A 1124 48.23 5.46 2.16
N MET A 1125 47.59 5.02 3.25
CA MET A 1125 46.68 5.89 4.00
C MET A 1125 47.41 7.08 4.65
N GLU A 1126 48.58 6.88 5.25
CA GLU A 1126 49.38 7.97 5.83
C GLU A 1126 49.73 9.02 4.78
N ALA A 1127 50.10 8.58 3.57
CA ALA A 1127 50.37 9.46 2.45
C ALA A 1127 49.15 10.28 2.02
N GLY A 1128 47.95 9.66 2.02
CA GLY A 1128 46.69 10.35 1.70
C GLY A 1128 46.21 11.30 2.79
N LEU A 1129 46.37 10.93 4.06
CA LEU A 1129 45.93 11.72 5.22
C LEU A 1129 46.90 12.84 5.60
N GLY A 1130 48.18 12.72 5.21
CA GLY A 1130 49.24 13.64 5.62
C GLY A 1130 49.62 13.55 7.11
N ARG A 1131 49.23 12.47 7.80
CA ARG A 1131 49.56 12.20 9.21
C ARG A 1131 49.88 10.72 9.42
N PRO A 1132 50.76 10.37 10.40
CA PRO A 1132 51.06 8.98 10.69
C PRO A 1132 49.88 8.25 11.35
N LEU A 1133 49.81 6.94 11.15
CA LEU A 1133 48.87 6.01 11.79
C LEU A 1133 49.65 5.07 12.70
N ASP A 1134 49.14 4.87 13.92
CA ASP A 1134 49.76 3.97 14.89
C ASP A 1134 49.69 2.51 14.38
N PRO A 1135 50.83 1.82 14.21
CA PRO A 1135 50.87 0.45 13.72
C PRO A 1135 50.10 -0.57 14.59
N ASP A 1136 50.05 -0.38 15.91
CA ASP A 1136 49.37 -1.31 16.81
C ASP A 1136 47.85 -1.21 16.65
N ASP A 1137 47.38 0.02 16.51
CA ASP A 1137 46.01 0.40 16.19
C ASP A 1137 45.54 -0.17 14.84
N VAL A 1138 46.39 -0.07 13.80
CA VAL A 1138 46.15 -0.63 12.46
C VAL A 1138 46.07 -2.15 12.50
N ALA A 1139 46.97 -2.80 13.24
CA ALA A 1139 46.94 -4.25 13.43
C ALA A 1139 45.65 -4.69 14.14
N GLN A 1140 45.19 -3.93 15.13
CA GLN A 1140 43.92 -4.18 15.81
C GLN A 1140 42.71 -3.97 14.88
N ASP A 1141 42.70 -2.91 14.08
CA ASP A 1141 41.65 -2.65 13.10
C ASP A 1141 41.54 -3.79 12.06
N TYR A 1142 42.68 -4.33 11.60
CA TYR A 1142 42.68 -5.50 10.74
C TYR A 1142 42.08 -6.74 11.41
N ARG A 1143 42.44 -6.99 12.67
CA ARG A 1143 41.86 -8.12 13.44
C ARG A 1143 40.34 -7.98 13.54
N ASP A 1144 39.83 -6.80 13.88
CA ASP A 1144 38.39 -6.57 14.04
C ASP A 1144 37.63 -6.58 12.70
N GLY A 1145 38.27 -6.11 11.61
CA GLY A 1145 37.74 -6.19 10.26
C GLY A 1145 37.64 -7.65 9.75
N LEU A 1146 38.67 -8.46 10.02
CA LEU A 1146 38.69 -9.89 9.69
C LEU A 1146 37.66 -10.68 10.48
N HIS A 1147 37.50 -10.37 11.77
CA HIS A 1147 36.48 -10.97 12.62
C HIS A 1147 35.08 -10.70 12.05
N THR A 1148 34.79 -9.43 11.73
CA THR A 1148 33.52 -9.03 11.14
C THR A 1148 33.25 -9.77 9.83
N PHE A 1149 34.22 -9.84 8.92
CA PHE A 1149 34.10 -10.57 7.65
C PHE A 1149 33.76 -12.05 7.87
N ALA A 1150 34.52 -12.73 8.72
CA ALA A 1150 34.39 -14.17 8.96
C ALA A 1150 33.08 -14.54 9.66
N ALA A 1151 32.61 -13.72 10.60
CA ALA A 1151 31.40 -13.95 11.39
C ALA A 1151 30.11 -13.54 10.66
N THR A 1152 30.19 -12.78 9.57
CA THR A 1152 29.01 -12.26 8.87
C THR A 1152 29.05 -12.55 7.37
N ARG A 1153 29.76 -11.73 6.58
CA ARG A 1153 29.74 -11.74 5.11
C ARG A 1153 30.15 -13.08 4.51
N LEU A 1154 31.15 -13.76 5.09
CA LEU A 1154 31.54 -15.09 4.62
C LEU A 1154 30.38 -16.11 4.76
N LEU A 1155 29.58 -16.03 5.82
CA LEU A 1155 28.42 -16.91 6.01
C LEU A 1155 27.26 -16.54 5.08
N GLN A 1156 27.13 -15.28 4.69
CA GLN A 1156 26.18 -14.88 3.64
C GLN A 1156 26.58 -15.49 2.28
N TYR A 1157 27.88 -15.60 1.98
CA TYR A 1157 28.37 -16.33 0.80
C TYR A 1157 28.04 -17.83 0.87
N VAL A 1158 28.17 -18.46 2.03
CA VAL A 1158 27.76 -19.86 2.26
C VAL A 1158 26.27 -20.04 2.00
N MET A 1159 25.42 -19.15 2.51
CA MET A 1159 23.99 -19.20 2.24
C MET A 1159 23.65 -19.00 0.76
N ALA A 1160 24.35 -18.09 0.06
CA ALA A 1160 24.13 -17.86 -1.37
C ALA A 1160 24.62 -19.02 -2.25
N HIS A 1161 25.58 -19.82 -1.78
CA HIS A 1161 26.10 -21.00 -2.49
C HIS A 1161 25.01 -22.04 -2.80
N GLU A 1162 24.02 -22.16 -1.92
CA GLU A 1162 22.85 -23.04 -2.09
C GLU A 1162 22.02 -22.71 -3.34
N ALA A 1163 22.02 -21.43 -3.72
CA ALA A 1163 21.30 -20.96 -4.89
C ALA A 1163 22.13 -21.12 -6.18
N ARG A 1164 23.46 -21.04 -6.05
CA ARG A 1164 24.45 -21.08 -7.14
C ARG A 1164 25.80 -21.51 -6.59
N GLU A 1165 26.36 -22.57 -7.17
CA GLU A 1165 27.68 -23.06 -6.83
C GLU A 1165 28.78 -21.99 -7.04
N PHE A 1166 29.56 -21.74 -5.99
CA PHE A 1166 30.76 -20.90 -5.99
C PHE A 1166 32.00 -21.78 -5.82
N LEU A 1167 32.76 -21.98 -6.90
CA LEU A 1167 33.94 -22.85 -6.90
C LEU A 1167 35.06 -22.32 -5.99
N PHE A 1168 35.20 -21.01 -5.85
CA PHE A 1168 36.17 -20.38 -4.96
C PHE A 1168 35.85 -20.54 -3.46
N LEU A 1169 34.61 -20.83 -3.06
CA LEU A 1169 34.15 -20.61 -1.68
C LEU A 1169 34.89 -21.47 -0.64
N GLY A 1170 35.07 -22.77 -0.91
CA GLY A 1170 35.81 -23.65 0.00
C GLY A 1170 37.22 -23.16 0.29
N ARG A 1171 37.93 -22.70 -0.75
CA ARG A 1171 39.28 -22.10 -0.62
C ARG A 1171 39.26 -20.82 0.19
N VAL A 1172 38.27 -19.94 -0.02
CA VAL A 1172 38.14 -18.69 0.74
C VAL A 1172 37.90 -19.01 2.22
N ILE A 1173 37.04 -19.99 2.55
CA ILE A 1173 36.82 -20.44 3.93
C ILE A 1173 38.14 -20.94 4.56
N ASP A 1174 38.92 -21.75 3.84
CA ASP A 1174 40.22 -22.24 4.32
C ASP A 1174 41.23 -21.10 4.53
N THR A 1175 41.28 -20.15 3.59
CA THR A 1175 42.16 -18.98 3.66
C THR A 1175 41.75 -18.07 4.83
N THR A 1176 40.46 -17.78 5.00
CA THR A 1176 39.94 -17.02 6.14
C THR A 1176 40.24 -17.72 7.45
N SER A 1177 40.05 -19.05 7.54
CA SER A 1177 40.42 -19.82 8.72
C SER A 1177 41.90 -19.64 9.05
N ARG A 1178 42.79 -19.70 8.04
CA ARG A 1178 44.22 -19.45 8.24
C ARG A 1178 44.51 -18.03 8.72
N LEU A 1179 43.86 -17.03 8.16
CA LEU A 1179 44.03 -15.63 8.58
C LEU A 1179 43.54 -15.42 10.01
N CYS A 1180 42.42 -16.03 10.41
CA CYS A 1180 41.91 -15.98 11.79
C CYS A 1180 42.86 -16.65 12.78
N GLU A 1181 43.53 -17.74 12.39
CA GLU A 1181 44.58 -18.37 13.21
C GLU A 1181 45.79 -17.44 13.39
N LEU A 1182 46.30 -16.85 12.30
CA LEU A 1182 47.43 -15.92 12.34
C LEU A 1182 47.12 -14.66 13.17
N ALA A 1183 45.87 -14.21 13.12
CA ALA A 1183 45.35 -13.10 13.92
C ALA A 1183 45.00 -13.51 15.37
N GLY A 1184 45.07 -14.79 15.75
CA GLY A 1184 44.74 -15.27 17.09
C GLY A 1184 43.27 -15.09 17.50
N LEU A 1185 42.34 -14.99 16.53
CA LEU A 1185 40.92 -14.78 16.79
C LEU A 1185 40.23 -15.99 17.44
N PHE A 1186 40.76 -17.20 17.18
CA PHE A 1186 40.23 -18.42 17.80
C PHE A 1186 40.62 -18.58 19.27
N ASP A 1187 41.53 -17.78 19.80
CA ASP A 1187 42.05 -17.90 21.17
C ASP A 1187 41.49 -16.82 22.13
N GLU A 1188 40.73 -15.83 21.63
CA GLU A 1188 40.18 -14.72 22.43
C GLU A 1188 39.21 -15.19 23.53
N ALA A 1189 39.50 -14.86 24.79
CA ALA A 1189 38.68 -15.27 25.94
C ALA A 1189 37.27 -14.67 25.86
N ILE A 1190 36.26 -15.51 26.13
CA ILE A 1190 34.86 -15.05 26.29
C ILE A 1190 34.77 -14.35 27.64
N ASP A 1191 34.66 -13.02 27.65
CA ASP A 1191 34.44 -12.28 28.90
C ASP A 1191 32.98 -12.43 29.33
N VAL A 1192 32.72 -13.35 30.26
CA VAL A 1192 31.37 -13.68 30.77
C VAL A 1192 30.81 -12.59 31.69
N ARG A 1193 31.54 -11.47 31.93
CA ARG A 1193 31.15 -10.44 32.91
C ARG A 1193 30.31 -9.29 32.34
N GLU A 1194 30.15 -9.19 31.03
CA GLU A 1194 29.31 -8.17 30.39
C GLU A 1194 28.23 -8.81 29.50
N GLY A 1195 27.39 -9.67 30.09
CA GLY A 1195 26.11 -10.02 29.49
C GLY A 1195 25.09 -8.89 29.70
N PRO A 1196 24.16 -8.65 28.76
CA PRO A 1196 23.08 -7.69 28.98
C PRO A 1196 22.25 -8.15 30.18
N ALA A 1197 21.93 -7.21 31.07
CA ALA A 1197 21.14 -7.42 32.29
C ALA A 1197 19.66 -7.76 32.02
N ASP A 1198 19.33 -8.42 30.90
CA ASP A 1198 17.95 -8.63 30.45
C ASP A 1198 17.63 -10.07 30.00
N ALA A 1199 18.42 -11.06 30.45
CA ALA A 1199 18.06 -12.47 30.31
C ALA A 1199 16.81 -12.89 31.14
N GLY A 1200 16.25 -11.97 31.93
CA GLY A 1200 15.03 -12.19 32.73
C GLY A 1200 13.71 -11.97 31.99
N ARG A 1201 13.69 -11.33 30.82
CA ARG A 1201 12.44 -11.01 30.10
C ARG A 1201 12.11 -11.92 28.90
N ALA A 1202 13.05 -12.72 28.43
CA ALA A 1202 12.84 -13.63 27.30
C ALA A 1202 12.13 -14.96 27.66
N ALA A 1203 11.84 -15.20 28.95
CA ALA A 1203 11.20 -16.44 29.41
C ALA A 1203 9.69 -16.32 29.67
N GLU A 1204 9.09 -15.13 29.57
CA GLU A 1204 7.64 -14.92 29.74
C GLU A 1204 6.85 -14.84 28.42
N HIS A 1205 7.54 -14.96 27.27
CA HIS A 1205 6.92 -15.07 25.94
C HIS A 1205 7.41 -16.31 25.16
N ARG A 1206 7.40 -17.47 25.81
CA ARG A 1206 7.44 -18.79 25.15
C ARG A 1206 6.18 -19.58 25.45
#